data_AF-A0A2P9EWN1-F1
#
_entry.id   AF-A0A2P9EWN1-F1
#
_cell.length_a   1.000
_cell.length_b   1.000
_cell.length_c   1.000
_cell.angle_alpha   90.00
_cell.angle_beta   90.00
_cell.angle_gamma   90.00
#
_symmetry.space_group_name_H-M   'P 1'
#
loop_
_entity.id
_entity.type
_entity.pdbx_description
1 polymer ?
#
loop_
_entity_poly.entity_id
_entity_poly.type
_entity_poly.pdbx_seq_one_letter_code
_entity_poly.pdbx_strand_id
1 'polypeptide(L)'
;MPSEHWAGGNLRELSKELPELHQALAKALRGAFEVMQITLREYARRHHLSVSVVSRYLSGNRLPSKDFIEKTIELAGTRLTAEDATTLRNLHSQRAEEKAEHGAGSIRTLTARMLNQKVQYETATRQHLATMGALDRAQTENHRLKTQLRLSTGPLADTSDDLLSELERYAALRAAGARDAVTSISHDTHRSWRTALNQYDRAPALTWTDTGPCTPERRVASYRRLGLDQLHRDALDELVPLQVGGDAAVDDVALEVHSLALGAMHANGPRPLARALEYWSEDHPSVSGAGALDASQFTFRSHLASGETAAPLLALWRRSLTEWDHAERPAWTSTPPRTAERRIAVYERLGLEPATRRVLTELIPISFAEGPIIISSEFTQWYTPTHQSGRPWYWPAYQSYLAQIKGWTAEAVATVGESAAQVVARLADPTDAAAYQSKGLVIGYVQSGKTASITGVVAKAVDAGYRLVIILSGSLNILRAQTQRRIDKELVGRENILRGAPEEDCEYALDPEWRAGEFLTHGGLPSLHGSFDVLRLTTLSSDYQSLQQGITALEFEKRDATLPLYHPANLHRTAARLMVVKKNKAVLGSVIRDLRRVGAQLQEIPALIVDDESDYGSVNTLHPGHQREGRERSAINALLSELLGLLPRAQYVAYTATPFANVLIDPHDAEDVFPKDFVLSLPRPAGYMGARDFHDVDSAIPPEERTVANSQEMAHVRAIHEAEPGDDSSLQQALDAFVLSGAIKLYREALDPRSFAYRHHTMLVHESVRIADHRELMDRLLKLWYVPGPLEAEALHRLRALYDLDFAPVSAHRAEDLARPVSFDELIPYIDAARTRIAGGSEKPVITVNGDRDIERASVDFDQRPVWKILVGGAKLARGFTVEGLTISYYRRAASQADTLMQMGRWFGFREGYADLVRLYISRGEAAGNKEIDLYKAFATMCRDEEEFRSQLADYAHLVDGKPMITPAQLPPLVAQYLPWLKPTSPTKMYNAELVEVRSPGRWIEPSGYPVDIGAKRRNTERWRAILSTFQSPLVPVSVPADGSRQETSFSAYTTVIGHTQFLEVLSRLEWLAPGNFAPHLAYLQTASTTGASIEDWLILAPQLAPPQRRAGSVLESPELSLFVRSRRRGPLFGAISGPAHRLAARALRASLPDRRGIALLYPVLEAGDAYQHTAYLPGTSVDPSQVSLAFTLLPPGDSKDEAAPQPPLVRFRARDSSLPDRPIIDR
;
A
#
# COMPACT_ATOMS: atom_id res chain seq x y z
N MET A 1 -52.96 27.48 -37.61
CA MET A 1 -51.74 27.89 -38.34
C MET A 1 -50.68 28.24 -37.32
N PRO A 2 -49.47 27.62 -37.39
CA PRO A 2 -48.50 27.59 -36.30
C PRO A 2 -47.62 28.86 -36.31
N SER A 3 -47.50 29.56 -35.18
CA SER A 3 -46.49 30.64 -35.04
C SER A 3 -45.18 30.06 -34.52
N GLU A 4 -44.28 29.80 -35.46
CA GLU A 4 -42.86 29.50 -35.30
C GLU A 4 -42.09 30.68 -34.66
N HIS A 5 -42.42 31.07 -33.44
CA HIS A 5 -41.70 32.13 -32.71
C HIS A 5 -41.12 31.65 -31.38
N TRP A 6 -40.39 30.52 -31.45
CA TRP A 6 -39.44 30.10 -30.41
C TRP A 6 -38.16 29.55 -31.04
N ALA A 7 -37.57 30.31 -31.97
CA ALA A 7 -36.30 29.98 -32.60
C ALA A 7 -35.18 29.93 -31.54
N GLY A 8 -34.91 28.72 -31.03
CA GLY A 8 -33.87 28.45 -30.05
C GLY A 8 -33.98 27.12 -29.28
N GLY A 9 -35.11 26.41 -29.35
CA GLY A 9 -35.23 25.04 -28.84
C GLY A 9 -36.68 24.53 -28.87
N ASN A 10 -36.92 23.41 -29.56
CA ASN A 10 -38.23 22.77 -29.65
C ASN A 10 -38.76 22.37 -28.26
N LEU A 11 -39.71 23.13 -27.71
CA LEU A 11 -40.54 22.63 -26.61
C LEU A 11 -41.43 21.54 -27.18
N ARG A 12 -41.19 20.29 -26.79
CA ARG A 12 -42.07 19.16 -27.14
C ARG A 12 -43.49 19.42 -26.64
N GLU A 13 -44.48 18.81 -27.29
CA GLU A 13 -45.85 18.74 -26.77
C GLU A 13 -45.83 18.22 -25.32
N LEU A 14 -46.74 18.75 -24.49
CA LEU A 14 -46.86 18.29 -23.11
C LEU A 14 -47.28 16.81 -23.13
N SER A 15 -46.54 15.96 -22.41
CA SER A 15 -46.87 14.54 -22.32
C SER A 15 -48.26 14.37 -21.72
N LYS A 16 -49.10 13.54 -22.36
CA LYS A 16 -50.43 13.16 -21.86
C LYS A 16 -50.37 12.32 -20.58
N GLU A 17 -49.19 11.78 -20.25
CA GLU A 17 -48.94 10.96 -19.05
C GLU A 17 -48.61 11.78 -17.79
N LEU A 18 -48.46 13.11 -17.91
CA LEU A 18 -48.22 13.97 -16.74
C LEU A 18 -49.51 14.13 -15.92
N PRO A 19 -49.45 14.20 -14.57
CA PRO A 19 -50.60 14.55 -13.74
C PRO A 19 -51.28 15.85 -14.18
N GLU A 20 -52.59 15.96 -14.01
CA GLU A 20 -53.37 17.11 -14.49
C GLU A 20 -52.85 18.44 -13.96
N LEU A 21 -52.47 18.49 -12.67
CA LEU A 21 -51.89 19.67 -12.04
C LEU A 21 -50.53 20.08 -12.65
N HIS A 22 -49.71 19.09 -13.04
CA HIS A 22 -48.44 19.33 -13.72
C HIS A 22 -48.64 19.91 -15.12
N GLN A 23 -49.64 19.40 -15.84
CA GLN A 23 -50.01 19.91 -17.16
C GLN A 23 -50.59 21.32 -17.07
N ALA A 24 -51.46 21.57 -16.10
CA ALA A 24 -52.09 22.87 -15.87
C ALA A 24 -51.04 23.97 -15.58
N LEU A 25 -50.11 23.73 -14.64
CA LEU A 25 -49.04 24.67 -14.35
C LEU A 25 -48.12 24.91 -15.55
N ALA A 26 -47.79 23.85 -16.30
CA ALA A 26 -46.94 23.98 -17.48
C ALA A 26 -47.63 24.76 -18.61
N LYS A 27 -48.94 24.60 -18.81
CA LYS A 27 -49.73 25.39 -19.77
C LYS A 27 -49.79 26.86 -19.37
N ALA A 28 -50.06 27.17 -18.09
CA ALA A 28 -50.07 28.54 -17.59
C ALA A 28 -48.71 29.24 -17.77
N LEU A 29 -47.61 28.53 -17.47
CA LEU A 29 -46.25 29.03 -17.69
C LEU A 29 -45.92 29.26 -19.17
N ARG A 30 -46.35 28.36 -20.06
CA ARG A 30 -46.17 28.56 -21.51
C ARG A 30 -46.94 29.79 -22.00
N GLY A 31 -48.17 30.00 -21.51
CA GLY A 31 -48.95 31.20 -21.81
C GLY A 31 -48.27 32.49 -21.35
N ALA A 32 -47.70 32.51 -20.14
CA ALA A 32 -46.93 33.66 -19.66
C ALA A 32 -45.70 33.94 -20.54
N PHE A 33 -45.01 32.90 -21.01
CA PHE A 33 -43.89 33.03 -21.94
C PHE A 33 -44.32 33.56 -23.32
N GLU A 34 -45.47 33.12 -23.83
CA GLU A 34 -46.04 33.59 -25.10
C GLU A 34 -46.34 35.08 -25.10
N VAL A 35 -46.90 35.57 -23.99
CA VAL A 35 -47.23 36.98 -23.77
C VAL A 35 -45.98 37.87 -23.63
N MET A 36 -44.89 37.35 -23.06
CA MET A 36 -43.62 38.08 -22.94
C MET A 36 -42.89 38.26 -24.28
N GLN A 37 -43.11 37.38 -25.27
CA GLN A 37 -42.39 37.34 -26.55
C GLN A 37 -40.86 37.34 -26.43
N ILE A 38 -40.31 36.73 -25.39
CA ILE A 38 -38.86 36.56 -25.18
C ILE A 38 -38.47 35.11 -25.39
N THR A 39 -37.38 34.81 -26.10
CA THR A 39 -36.98 33.40 -26.33
C THR A 39 -36.48 32.71 -25.05
N LEU A 40 -36.58 31.37 -24.99
CA LEU A 40 -36.07 30.57 -23.86
C LEU A 40 -34.58 30.81 -23.57
N ARG A 41 -33.77 30.98 -24.62
CA ARG A 41 -32.33 31.26 -24.48
C ARG A 41 -32.09 32.63 -23.89
N GLU A 42 -32.88 33.61 -24.29
CA GLU A 42 -32.76 34.97 -23.78
C GLU A 42 -33.19 35.06 -22.31
N TYR A 43 -34.31 34.42 -21.94
CA TYR A 43 -34.71 34.31 -20.54
C TYR A 43 -33.64 33.61 -19.69
N ALA A 44 -33.14 32.46 -20.16
CA ALA A 44 -32.10 31.70 -19.48
C ALA A 44 -30.82 32.53 -19.27
N ARG A 45 -30.39 33.30 -20.29
CA ARG A 45 -29.23 34.18 -20.22
C ARG A 45 -29.44 35.32 -19.20
N ARG A 46 -30.58 36.01 -19.24
CA ARG A 46 -30.88 37.14 -18.34
C ARG A 46 -30.93 36.75 -16.86
N HIS A 47 -31.32 35.51 -16.57
CA HIS A 47 -31.46 35.03 -15.20
C HIS A 47 -30.38 34.01 -14.79
N HIS A 48 -29.28 33.92 -15.54
CA HIS A 48 -28.16 32.99 -15.29
C HIS A 48 -28.59 31.52 -15.09
N LEU A 49 -29.66 31.10 -15.79
CA LEU A 49 -30.16 29.72 -15.78
C LEU A 49 -29.69 28.98 -17.04
N SER A 50 -29.64 27.65 -16.99
CA SER A 50 -29.44 26.87 -18.22
C SER A 50 -30.76 26.70 -18.97
N VAL A 51 -30.70 26.73 -20.30
CA VAL A 51 -31.87 26.57 -21.20
C VAL A 51 -32.61 25.24 -20.91
N SER A 52 -31.87 24.19 -20.55
CA SER A 52 -32.41 22.89 -20.17
C SER A 52 -33.27 22.93 -18.89
N VAL A 53 -32.95 23.81 -17.93
CA VAL A 53 -33.75 23.96 -16.70
C VAL A 53 -35.07 24.66 -17.01
N VAL A 54 -35.03 25.77 -17.75
CA VAL A 54 -36.22 26.52 -18.17
C VAL A 54 -37.14 25.64 -19.02
N SER A 55 -36.57 24.87 -19.96
CA SER A 55 -37.32 23.92 -20.79
C SER A 55 -38.03 22.85 -19.95
N ARG A 56 -37.38 22.32 -18.89
CA ARG A 56 -37.98 21.31 -18.00
C ARG A 56 -39.09 21.87 -17.10
N TYR A 57 -39.04 23.16 -16.76
CA TYR A 57 -40.14 23.83 -16.08
C TYR A 57 -41.36 23.97 -17.02
N LEU A 58 -41.13 24.44 -18.24
CA LEU A 58 -42.18 24.60 -19.25
C LEU A 58 -42.72 23.28 -19.81
N SER A 59 -41.98 22.18 -19.66
CA SER A 59 -42.46 20.83 -19.99
C SER A 59 -43.22 20.16 -18.85
N GLY A 60 -43.35 20.80 -17.68
CA GLY A 60 -44.02 20.23 -16.51
C GLY A 60 -43.23 19.11 -15.81
N ASN A 61 -42.02 18.76 -16.27
CA ASN A 61 -41.23 17.65 -15.71
C ASN A 61 -40.50 18.03 -14.40
N ARG A 62 -40.41 19.32 -14.10
CA ARG A 62 -39.79 19.82 -12.87
C ARG A 62 -40.61 20.97 -12.31
N LEU A 63 -40.76 21.01 -10.99
CA LEU A 63 -41.38 22.14 -10.29
C LEU A 63 -40.41 23.36 -10.36
N PRO A 64 -40.84 24.51 -10.91
CA PRO A 64 -40.06 25.75 -10.87
C PRO A 64 -39.90 26.28 -9.44
N SER A 65 -38.88 27.10 -9.20
CA SER A 65 -38.74 27.82 -7.92
C SER A 65 -39.80 28.92 -7.82
N LYS A 66 -40.16 29.32 -6.60
CA LYS A 66 -41.08 30.45 -6.37
C LYS A 66 -40.53 31.75 -6.98
N ASP A 67 -39.22 31.97 -6.84
CA ASP A 67 -38.51 33.11 -7.46
C ASP A 67 -38.62 33.11 -8.99
N PHE A 68 -38.57 31.94 -9.64
CA PHE A 68 -38.76 31.85 -11.09
C PHE A 68 -40.19 32.25 -11.50
N ILE A 69 -41.20 31.86 -10.71
CA ILE A 69 -42.60 32.20 -10.97
C ILE A 69 -42.83 33.70 -10.86
N GLU A 70 -42.37 34.32 -9.78
CA GLU A 70 -42.55 35.76 -9.57
C GLU A 70 -41.82 36.58 -10.64
N LYS A 71 -40.57 36.22 -10.99
CA LYS A 71 -39.84 36.88 -12.07
C LYS A 71 -40.52 36.74 -13.42
N THR A 72 -41.12 35.57 -13.70
CA THR A 72 -41.87 35.35 -14.94
C THR A 72 -43.09 36.27 -15.00
N ILE A 73 -43.82 36.42 -13.89
CA ILE A 73 -44.99 37.32 -13.80
C ILE A 73 -44.56 38.79 -13.92
N GLU A 74 -43.49 39.19 -13.23
CA GLU A 74 -42.93 40.54 -13.28
C GLU A 74 -42.52 40.93 -14.71
N LEU A 75 -41.85 40.02 -15.42
CA LEU A 75 -41.41 40.24 -16.81
C LEU A 75 -42.56 40.23 -17.82
N ALA A 76 -43.62 39.48 -17.56
CA ALA A 76 -44.84 39.55 -18.36
C ALA A 76 -45.57 40.89 -18.15
N GLY A 77 -45.37 41.54 -16.99
CA GLY A 77 -45.87 42.87 -16.70
C GLY A 77 -47.38 43.00 -16.90
N THR A 78 -47.84 44.13 -17.43
CA THR A 78 -49.26 44.39 -17.68
C THR A 78 -49.86 43.56 -18.82
N ARG A 79 -49.05 42.74 -19.50
CA ARG A 79 -49.52 41.91 -20.62
C ARG A 79 -50.13 40.59 -20.12
N LEU A 80 -49.81 40.16 -18.91
CA LEU A 80 -50.46 39.03 -18.23
C LEU A 80 -51.59 39.59 -17.34
N THR A 81 -52.78 39.01 -17.41
CA THR A 81 -53.89 39.50 -16.58
C THR A 81 -53.63 39.21 -15.09
N ALA A 82 -54.21 40.01 -14.19
CA ALA A 82 -54.08 39.78 -12.74
C ALA A 82 -54.65 38.41 -12.32
N GLU A 83 -55.67 37.92 -13.04
CA GLU A 83 -56.28 36.61 -12.84
C GLU A 83 -55.34 35.47 -13.26
N ASP A 84 -54.67 35.59 -14.41
CA ASP A 84 -53.69 34.61 -14.88
C ASP A 84 -52.46 34.54 -13.97
N ALA A 85 -51.95 35.69 -13.50
CA ALA A 85 -50.85 35.75 -12.55
C ALA A 85 -51.20 35.06 -11.21
N THR A 86 -52.42 35.27 -10.74
CA THR A 86 -52.93 34.63 -9.50
C THR A 86 -53.10 33.13 -9.70
N THR A 87 -53.64 32.71 -10.86
CA THR A 87 -53.77 31.31 -11.25
C THR A 87 -52.42 30.60 -11.27
N LEU A 88 -51.40 31.25 -11.82
CA LEU A 88 -50.05 30.70 -11.93
C LEU A 88 -49.37 30.52 -10.56
N ARG A 89 -49.58 31.45 -9.62
CA ARG A 89 -49.14 31.31 -8.22
C ARG A 89 -49.88 30.19 -7.50
N ASN A 90 -51.20 30.10 -7.66
CA ASN A 90 -52.02 29.08 -7.00
C ASN A 90 -51.66 27.66 -7.47
N LEU A 91 -51.51 27.47 -8.79
CA LEU A 91 -51.09 26.19 -9.37
C LEU A 91 -49.67 25.78 -8.92
N HIS A 92 -48.78 26.75 -8.71
CA HIS A 92 -47.44 26.49 -8.17
C HIS A 92 -47.48 26.04 -6.71
N SER A 93 -48.23 26.75 -5.87
CA SER A 93 -48.40 26.41 -4.45
C SER A 93 -49.01 25.02 -4.25
N GLN A 94 -50.10 24.71 -4.97
CA GLN A 94 -50.74 23.39 -4.92
C GLN A 94 -49.77 22.26 -5.29
N ARG A 95 -48.94 22.47 -6.31
CA ARG A 95 -47.94 21.49 -6.73
C ARG A 95 -46.75 21.38 -5.77
N ALA A 96 -46.41 22.47 -5.08
CA ALA A 96 -45.38 22.46 -4.04
C ALA A 96 -45.85 21.68 -2.81
N GLU A 97 -47.13 21.82 -2.43
CA GLU A 97 -47.79 21.06 -1.37
C GLU A 97 -47.88 19.57 -1.73
N GLU A 98 -48.32 19.22 -2.95
CA GLU A 98 -48.35 17.83 -3.43
C GLU A 98 -46.98 17.15 -3.32
N LYS A 99 -45.89 17.88 -3.64
CA LYS A 99 -44.52 17.36 -3.52
C LYS A 99 -44.09 17.20 -2.06
N ALA A 100 -44.52 18.09 -1.16
CA ALA A 100 -44.22 18.00 0.26
C ALA A 100 -44.95 16.81 0.92
N GLU A 101 -46.21 16.57 0.55
CA GLU A 101 -47.01 15.44 1.04
C GLU A 101 -46.49 14.09 0.53
N HIS A 102 -46.09 13.99 -0.74
CA HIS A 102 -45.46 12.77 -1.27
C HIS A 102 -44.08 12.48 -0.65
N GLY A 103 -43.32 13.53 -0.30
CA GLY A 103 -42.06 13.40 0.42
C GLY A 103 -42.23 12.89 1.85
N ALA A 104 -43.21 13.44 2.58
CA ALA A 104 -43.52 13.03 3.95
C ALA A 104 -44.19 11.65 4.02
N GLY A 105 -45.11 11.35 3.10
CA GLY A 105 -45.83 10.07 3.03
C GLY A 105 -44.93 8.89 2.63
N SER A 106 -43.99 9.08 1.70
CA SER A 106 -43.05 8.03 1.30
C SER A 106 -42.07 7.67 2.43
N ILE A 107 -41.54 8.67 3.15
CA ILE A 107 -40.66 8.45 4.30
C ILE A 107 -41.39 7.73 5.43
N ARG A 108 -42.63 8.14 5.75
CA ARG A 108 -43.40 7.51 6.84
C ARG A 108 -43.80 6.06 6.54
N THR A 109 -44.12 5.77 5.27
CA THR A 109 -44.52 4.42 4.83
C THR A 109 -43.32 3.49 4.67
N LEU A 110 -42.18 4.00 4.20
CA LEU A 110 -40.90 3.26 4.19
C LEU A 110 -40.39 3.00 5.60
N THR A 111 -40.46 3.99 6.50
CA THR A 111 -40.03 3.82 7.90
C THR A 111 -40.93 2.81 8.62
N ALA A 112 -42.25 2.84 8.41
CA ALA A 112 -43.17 1.86 8.99
C ALA A 112 -42.99 0.45 8.41
N ARG A 113 -42.73 0.31 7.10
CA ARG A 113 -42.41 -0.98 6.48
C ARG A 113 -41.07 -1.53 6.93
N MET A 114 -40.04 -0.70 7.03
CA MET A 114 -38.72 -1.09 7.54
C MET A 114 -38.77 -1.46 9.02
N LEU A 115 -39.57 -0.78 9.84
CA LEU A 115 -39.75 -1.13 11.24
C LEU A 115 -40.49 -2.46 11.41
N ASN A 116 -41.55 -2.71 10.63
CA ASN A 116 -42.26 -4.00 10.66
C ASN A 116 -41.39 -5.15 10.12
N GLN A 117 -40.62 -4.90 9.06
CA GLN A 117 -39.70 -5.90 8.50
C GLN A 117 -38.53 -6.17 9.44
N LYS A 118 -38.07 -5.16 10.19
CA LYS A 118 -37.05 -5.28 11.25
C LYS A 118 -37.57 -6.08 12.45
N VAL A 119 -38.79 -5.82 12.93
CA VAL A 119 -39.38 -6.60 14.04
C VAL A 119 -39.62 -8.05 13.61
N GLN A 120 -40.09 -8.28 12.39
CA GLN A 120 -40.25 -9.64 11.85
C GLN A 120 -38.91 -10.36 11.71
N TYR A 121 -37.87 -9.67 11.23
CA TYR A 121 -36.52 -10.23 11.14
C TYR A 121 -35.94 -10.51 12.52
N GLU A 122 -35.97 -9.59 13.47
CA GLU A 122 -35.47 -9.79 14.85
C GLU A 122 -36.19 -10.93 15.59
N THR A 123 -37.50 -11.09 15.35
CA THR A 123 -38.30 -12.17 15.94
C THR A 123 -37.95 -13.52 15.30
N ALA A 124 -37.80 -13.56 13.97
CA ALA A 124 -37.36 -14.76 13.25
C ALA A 124 -35.91 -15.13 13.62
N THR A 125 -35.02 -14.16 13.77
CA THR A 125 -33.62 -14.36 14.20
C THR A 125 -33.55 -14.83 15.64
N ARG A 126 -34.37 -14.33 16.58
CA ARG A 126 -34.44 -14.86 17.96
C ARG A 126 -34.97 -16.29 18.00
N GLN A 127 -36.01 -16.60 17.22
CA GLN A 127 -36.54 -17.97 17.14
C GLN A 127 -35.51 -18.91 16.49
N HIS A 128 -34.80 -18.45 15.46
CA HIS A 128 -33.75 -19.20 14.80
C HIS A 128 -32.53 -19.42 15.71
N LEU A 129 -32.07 -18.39 16.43
CA LEU A 129 -30.99 -18.49 17.43
C LEU A 129 -31.36 -19.38 18.61
N ALA A 130 -32.61 -19.35 19.08
CA ALA A 130 -33.07 -20.24 20.14
C ALA A 130 -33.12 -21.71 19.67
N THR A 131 -33.53 -21.94 18.41
CA THR A 131 -33.57 -23.28 17.81
C THR A 131 -32.16 -23.79 17.49
N MET A 132 -31.27 -22.92 16.98
CA MET A 132 -29.85 -23.22 16.77
C MET A 132 -29.13 -23.45 18.09
N GLY A 133 -29.36 -22.66 19.13
CA GLY A 133 -28.77 -22.89 20.45
C GLY A 133 -29.29 -24.15 21.13
N ALA A 134 -30.47 -24.65 20.77
CA ALA A 134 -30.95 -25.97 21.19
C ALA A 134 -30.31 -27.11 20.37
N LEU A 135 -30.13 -26.91 19.06
CA LEU A 135 -29.47 -27.84 18.15
C LEU A 135 -27.98 -27.97 18.47
N ASP A 136 -27.29 -26.87 18.72
CA ASP A 136 -25.87 -26.77 19.05
C ASP A 136 -25.56 -27.44 20.38
N ARG A 137 -26.42 -27.23 21.41
CA ARG A 137 -26.31 -27.98 22.68
C ARG A 137 -26.54 -29.48 22.50
N ALA A 138 -27.47 -29.88 21.62
CA ALA A 138 -27.72 -31.29 21.33
C ALA A 138 -26.58 -31.94 20.52
N GLN A 139 -26.01 -31.21 19.57
CA GLN A 139 -24.88 -31.65 18.74
C GLN A 139 -23.58 -31.70 19.55
N THR A 140 -23.35 -30.73 20.44
CA THR A 140 -22.20 -30.71 21.35
C THR A 140 -22.26 -31.88 22.33
N GLU A 141 -23.43 -32.18 22.89
CA GLU A 141 -23.60 -33.35 23.77
C GLU A 141 -23.46 -34.68 23.00
N ASN A 142 -23.97 -34.75 21.77
CA ASN A 142 -23.79 -35.92 20.90
C ASN A 142 -22.31 -36.13 20.52
N HIS A 143 -21.60 -35.05 20.18
CA HIS A 143 -20.19 -35.06 19.86
C HIS A 143 -19.34 -35.45 21.07
N ARG A 144 -19.66 -34.93 22.26
CA ARG A 144 -19.05 -35.33 23.53
C ARG A 144 -19.22 -36.83 23.79
N LEU A 145 -20.45 -37.34 23.64
CA LEU A 145 -20.74 -38.77 23.86
C LEU A 145 -20.07 -39.66 22.81
N LYS A 146 -20.07 -39.29 21.52
CA LYS A 146 -19.35 -40.00 20.45
C LYS A 146 -17.83 -39.99 20.66
N THR A 147 -17.29 -38.88 21.15
CA THR A 147 -15.86 -38.72 21.43
C THR A 147 -15.45 -39.52 22.66
N GLN A 148 -16.22 -39.48 23.74
CA GLN A 148 -16.00 -40.37 24.90
C GLN A 148 -16.07 -41.85 24.48
N LEU A 149 -17.05 -42.24 23.65
CA LEU A 149 -17.19 -43.61 23.17
C LEU A 149 -15.98 -44.05 22.31
N ARG A 150 -15.53 -43.21 21.36
CA ARG A 150 -14.35 -43.47 20.51
C ARG A 150 -13.04 -43.53 21.30
N LEU A 151 -12.86 -42.65 22.29
CA LEU A 151 -11.68 -42.65 23.15
C LEU A 151 -11.65 -43.85 24.08
N SER A 152 -12.82 -44.39 24.46
CA SER A 152 -12.90 -45.59 25.28
C SER A 152 -12.64 -46.90 24.54
N THR A 153 -13.02 -47.04 23.26
CA THR A 153 -13.07 -48.36 22.58
C THR A 153 -12.01 -48.63 21.51
N GLY A 154 -11.17 -47.65 21.13
CA GLY A 154 -10.21 -47.83 20.02
C GLY A 154 -10.91 -47.99 18.66
N PRO A 155 -10.22 -48.44 17.59
CA PRO A 155 -10.84 -48.58 16.27
C PRO A 155 -11.93 -49.66 16.32
N LEU A 156 -13.19 -49.23 16.28
CA LEU A 156 -14.38 -50.08 16.22
C LEU A 156 -14.44 -50.81 14.88
N ALA A 157 -13.72 -51.92 14.77
CA ALA A 157 -14.02 -52.97 13.82
C ALA A 157 -14.88 -54.04 14.53
N ASP A 158 -16.11 -54.18 14.07
CA ASP A 158 -17.00 -55.36 14.20
C ASP A 158 -17.84 -55.61 15.46
N THR A 159 -17.94 -54.73 16.46
CA THR A 159 -18.99 -54.91 17.50
C THR A 159 -19.66 -53.61 17.97
N SER A 160 -20.84 -53.35 17.38
CA SER A 160 -22.05 -52.69 17.94
C SER A 160 -22.61 -51.50 17.13
N ASP A 161 -23.03 -51.75 15.88
CA ASP A 161 -23.85 -50.80 15.09
C ASP A 161 -25.21 -50.48 15.75
N ASP A 162 -25.74 -51.40 16.56
CA ASP A 162 -27.03 -51.22 17.25
C ASP A 162 -26.99 -50.11 18.32
N LEU A 163 -25.86 -49.94 19.01
CA LEU A 163 -25.71 -48.94 20.07
C LEU A 163 -25.57 -47.52 19.50
N LEU A 164 -24.82 -47.36 18.40
CA LEU A 164 -24.71 -46.08 17.71
C LEU A 164 -26.05 -45.68 17.07
N SER A 165 -26.75 -46.64 16.47
CA SER A 165 -28.05 -46.43 15.84
C SER A 165 -29.13 -46.02 16.85
N GLU A 166 -29.14 -46.59 18.07
CA GLU A 166 -30.06 -46.14 19.13
C GLU A 166 -29.73 -44.76 19.68
N LEU A 167 -28.43 -44.41 19.78
CA LEU A 167 -28.00 -43.08 20.24
C LEU A 167 -28.38 -41.99 19.23
N GLU A 168 -28.28 -42.29 17.94
CA GLU A 168 -28.72 -41.41 16.85
C GLU A 168 -30.25 -41.27 16.82
N ARG A 169 -30.98 -42.36 17.06
CA ARG A 169 -32.45 -42.35 17.16
C ARG A 169 -32.92 -41.51 18.37
N TYR A 170 -32.24 -41.60 19.51
CA TYR A 170 -32.52 -40.76 20.70
C TYR A 170 -32.25 -39.27 20.45
N ALA A 171 -31.13 -38.94 19.78
CA ALA A 171 -30.79 -37.57 19.43
C ALA A 171 -31.78 -36.94 18.43
N ALA A 172 -32.23 -37.71 17.43
CA ALA A 172 -33.24 -37.28 16.47
C ALA A 172 -34.60 -36.97 17.12
N LEU A 173 -35.03 -37.79 18.09
CA LEU A 173 -36.29 -37.59 18.84
C LEU A 173 -36.25 -36.34 19.74
N ARG A 174 -35.10 -36.04 20.35
CA ARG A 174 -34.88 -34.79 21.11
C ARG A 174 -34.85 -33.55 20.20
N ALA A 175 -34.24 -33.65 19.03
CA ALA A 175 -34.18 -32.56 18.05
C ALA A 175 -35.56 -32.20 17.49
N ALA A 176 -36.49 -33.16 17.41
CA ALA A 176 -37.88 -32.96 17.01
C ALA A 176 -38.79 -32.38 18.11
N GLY A 177 -38.28 -32.07 19.30
CA GLY A 177 -39.02 -31.38 20.37
C GLY A 177 -39.86 -32.27 21.29
N ALA A 178 -39.73 -33.60 21.22
CA ALA A 178 -40.43 -34.52 22.11
C ALA A 178 -39.74 -34.57 23.49
N ARG A 179 -40.33 -33.92 24.51
CA ARG A 179 -39.77 -33.89 25.87
C ARG A 179 -39.98 -35.19 26.68
N ASP A 180 -40.90 -36.06 26.28
CA ASP A 180 -41.32 -37.23 27.07
C ASP A 180 -40.84 -38.60 26.56
N ALA A 181 -39.86 -38.66 25.64
CA ALA A 181 -39.40 -39.92 25.04
C ALA A 181 -38.53 -40.82 25.96
N VAL A 182 -38.48 -40.55 27.28
CA VAL A 182 -37.69 -41.36 28.23
C VAL A 182 -38.32 -42.75 28.48
N THR A 183 -39.56 -42.99 28.07
CA THR A 183 -40.30 -44.21 28.41
C THR A 183 -40.16 -45.41 27.46
N SER A 184 -39.25 -45.40 26.48
CA SER A 184 -39.07 -46.57 25.58
C SER A 184 -37.65 -47.15 25.48
N ILE A 185 -36.70 -46.74 26.34
CA ILE A 185 -35.40 -47.41 26.41
C ILE A 185 -35.49 -48.47 27.50
N SER A 186 -35.31 -49.75 27.13
CA SER A 186 -35.43 -50.84 28.10
C SER A 186 -34.40 -50.66 29.22
N HIS A 187 -34.78 -51.03 30.45
CA HIS A 187 -33.93 -50.88 31.62
C HIS A 187 -32.62 -51.69 31.50
N ASP A 188 -32.62 -52.74 30.66
CA ASP A 188 -31.43 -53.54 30.33
C ASP A 188 -30.52 -52.83 29.32
N THR A 189 -31.08 -52.09 28.36
CA THR A 189 -30.32 -51.26 27.41
C THR A 189 -29.58 -50.14 28.15
N HIS A 190 -30.27 -49.45 29.06
CA HIS A 190 -29.66 -48.41 29.89
C HIS A 190 -28.60 -48.98 30.84
N ARG A 191 -28.78 -50.23 31.32
CA ARG A 191 -27.79 -50.92 32.15
C ARG A 191 -26.55 -51.34 31.33
N SER A 192 -26.73 -51.79 30.08
CA SER A 192 -25.62 -52.06 29.15
C SER A 192 -24.84 -50.80 28.81
N TRP A 193 -25.50 -49.65 28.58
CA TRP A 193 -24.83 -48.36 28.36
C TRP A 193 -23.96 -47.97 29.55
N ARG A 194 -24.51 -48.11 30.77
CA ARG A 194 -23.79 -47.79 32.01
C ARG A 194 -22.64 -48.76 32.30
N THR A 195 -22.79 -50.03 31.96
CA THR A 195 -21.75 -51.05 32.17
C THR A 195 -20.61 -50.89 31.16
N ALA A 196 -20.92 -50.57 29.91
CA ALA A 196 -19.93 -50.24 28.89
C ALA A 196 -19.17 -48.95 29.26
N LEU A 197 -19.86 -47.87 29.64
CA LEU A 197 -19.20 -46.62 30.05
C LEU A 197 -18.34 -46.79 31.32
N ASN A 198 -18.80 -47.56 32.32
CA ASN A 198 -18.05 -47.78 33.56
C ASN A 198 -16.84 -48.73 33.40
N GLN A 199 -16.83 -49.62 32.41
CA GLN A 199 -15.67 -50.48 32.15
C GLN A 199 -14.50 -49.72 31.50
N TYR A 200 -14.75 -48.56 30.92
CA TYR A 200 -13.74 -47.73 30.25
C TYR A 200 -13.41 -46.41 30.96
N ASP A 201 -13.98 -46.17 32.15
CA ASP A 201 -13.64 -45.06 33.06
C ASP A 201 -12.23 -45.20 33.69
N ARG A 202 -11.42 -46.15 33.20
CA ARG A 202 -9.97 -46.26 33.46
C ARG A 202 -9.10 -45.98 32.23
N ALA A 203 -9.65 -45.37 31.18
CA ALA A 203 -8.88 -44.73 30.10
C ALA A 203 -8.76 -43.22 30.40
N PRO A 204 -7.58 -42.61 30.21
CA PRO A 204 -7.33 -41.22 30.59
C PRO A 204 -8.20 -40.27 29.76
N ALA A 205 -9.01 -39.46 30.45
CA ALA A 205 -9.88 -38.48 29.83
C ALA A 205 -9.05 -37.33 29.22
N LEU A 206 -9.06 -37.21 27.88
CA LEU A 206 -8.71 -35.97 27.17
C LEU A 206 -9.79 -34.92 27.45
N THR A 207 -9.64 -34.28 28.60
CA THR A 207 -10.26 -32.99 28.92
C THR A 207 -9.28 -31.89 28.56
N TRP A 208 -9.79 -30.70 28.20
CA TRP A 208 -9.04 -29.50 27.83
C TRP A 208 -8.25 -28.89 29.01
N THR A 209 -7.54 -29.72 29.76
CA THR A 209 -6.80 -29.35 30.99
C THR A 209 -5.38 -29.91 31.05
N ASP A 210 -4.85 -30.53 29.99
CA ASP A 210 -3.41 -30.86 29.91
C ASP A 210 -2.62 -29.77 29.14
N THR A 211 -2.50 -28.60 29.77
CA THR A 211 -1.36 -27.70 29.54
C THR A 211 -0.39 -27.85 30.72
N GLY A 212 0.22 -29.03 30.82
CA GLY A 212 1.45 -29.19 31.59
C GLY A 212 2.60 -28.40 30.94
N PRO A 213 3.68 -28.10 31.69
CA PRO A 213 4.82 -27.34 31.20
C PRO A 213 5.41 -27.97 29.92
N CYS A 214 5.79 -27.11 28.98
CA CYS A 214 6.28 -27.44 27.64
C CYS A 214 7.27 -28.62 27.63
N THR A 215 6.96 -29.71 26.89
CA THR A 215 7.84 -30.87 26.79
C THR A 215 9.21 -30.47 26.23
N PRO A 216 10.30 -31.17 26.61
CA PRO A 216 11.64 -30.91 26.07
C PRO A 216 11.68 -30.84 24.54
N GLU A 217 10.89 -31.65 23.82
CA GLU A 217 10.87 -31.63 22.36
C GLU A 217 10.25 -30.35 21.77
N ARG A 218 9.19 -29.81 22.39
CA ARG A 218 8.59 -28.52 21.99
C ARG A 218 9.51 -27.34 22.31
N ARG A 219 10.29 -27.41 23.39
CA ARG A 219 11.33 -26.44 23.74
C ARG A 219 12.46 -26.43 22.71
N VAL A 220 12.97 -27.60 22.32
CA VAL A 220 14.01 -27.73 21.29
C VAL A 220 13.53 -27.23 19.92
N ALA A 221 12.26 -27.46 19.56
CA ALA A 221 11.67 -26.97 18.32
C ALA A 221 11.51 -25.43 18.30
N SER A 222 11.16 -24.84 19.45
CA SER A 222 11.03 -23.38 19.60
C SER A 222 12.39 -22.70 19.63
N TYR A 223 13.37 -23.24 20.36
CA TYR A 223 14.74 -22.71 20.42
C TYR A 223 15.49 -22.85 19.08
N ARG A 224 15.24 -23.90 18.30
CA ARG A 224 15.77 -24.02 16.92
C ARG A 224 15.19 -22.97 15.98
N ARG A 225 13.90 -22.62 16.13
CA ARG A 225 13.28 -21.53 15.34
C ARG A 225 13.82 -20.15 15.71
N LEU A 226 14.34 -19.97 16.92
CA LEU A 226 14.81 -18.69 17.46
C LEU A 226 16.33 -18.47 17.35
N GLY A 227 17.09 -19.41 16.78
CA GLY A 227 18.52 -19.23 16.50
C GLY A 227 19.44 -19.03 17.71
N LEU A 228 18.99 -19.39 18.92
CA LEU A 228 19.74 -19.13 20.16
C LEU A 228 21.01 -19.99 20.26
N ASP A 229 22.14 -19.39 20.61
CA ASP A 229 23.40 -20.09 20.92
C ASP A 229 23.26 -20.99 22.16
N GLN A 230 24.07 -22.05 22.22
CA GLN A 230 24.02 -23.08 23.27
C GLN A 230 24.10 -22.48 24.69
N LEU A 231 24.90 -21.42 24.86
CA LEU A 231 25.13 -20.74 26.14
C LEU A 231 23.85 -20.05 26.69
N HIS A 232 23.00 -19.54 25.79
CA HIS A 232 21.70 -18.95 26.14
C HIS A 232 20.64 -20.02 26.43
N ARG A 233 20.77 -21.21 25.83
CA ARG A 233 19.91 -22.37 26.13
C ARG A 233 20.23 -22.91 27.52
N ASP A 234 21.52 -23.05 27.84
CA ASP A 234 21.99 -23.59 29.12
C ASP A 234 21.59 -22.67 30.30
N ALA A 235 21.64 -21.34 30.11
CA ALA A 235 21.18 -20.36 31.11
C ALA A 235 19.64 -20.36 31.34
N LEU A 236 18.85 -20.73 30.33
CA LEU A 236 17.40 -20.90 30.44
C LEU A 236 17.01 -22.29 30.99
N ASP A 237 17.85 -23.31 30.80
CA ASP A 237 17.64 -24.69 31.24
C ASP A 237 18.07 -24.96 32.71
N GLU A 238 18.91 -24.13 33.33
CA GLU A 238 19.28 -24.23 34.78
C GLU A 238 18.12 -23.91 35.75
N LEU A 239 16.90 -23.66 35.25
CA LEU A 239 15.75 -23.23 36.05
C LEU A 239 14.99 -24.44 36.64
N VAL A 240 15.11 -24.61 37.97
CA VAL A 240 14.48 -25.60 38.88
C VAL A 240 13.02 -25.96 38.50
N PRO A 241 12.58 -27.25 38.65
CA PRO A 241 11.21 -27.68 38.35
C PRO A 241 10.14 -26.88 39.13
N LEU A 242 9.12 -26.40 38.42
CA LEU A 242 7.99 -25.65 38.95
C LEU A 242 7.04 -26.57 39.74
N GLN A 243 6.79 -26.25 41.01
CA GLN A 243 5.55 -26.66 41.69
C GLN A 243 4.50 -25.57 41.42
N VAL A 244 3.56 -25.86 40.52
CA VAL A 244 2.40 -25.00 40.26
C VAL A 244 1.35 -25.30 41.33
N GLY A 245 1.11 -24.36 42.24
CA GLY A 245 0.12 -24.48 43.30
C GLY A 245 -1.08 -23.55 43.08
N GLY A 246 -2.27 -24.15 42.96
CA GLY A 246 -3.56 -23.60 43.39
C GLY A 246 -4.30 -22.60 42.48
N ASP A 247 -5.59 -22.86 42.28
CA ASP A 247 -6.61 -21.99 41.67
C ASP A 247 -6.77 -20.66 42.45
N ALA A 248 -5.91 -19.67 42.21
CA ALA A 248 -6.12 -18.31 42.65
C ALA A 248 -6.64 -17.47 41.47
N ALA A 249 -7.91 -17.06 41.51
CA ALA A 249 -8.47 -16.13 40.52
C ALA A 249 -7.76 -14.77 40.61
N VAL A 250 -7.54 -14.12 39.46
CA VAL A 250 -7.02 -12.75 39.42
C VAL A 250 -8.04 -11.81 40.05
N ASP A 251 -7.67 -11.19 41.17
CA ASP A 251 -8.46 -10.11 41.79
C ASP A 251 -8.34 -8.82 40.95
N ASP A 252 -9.45 -8.11 40.70
CA ASP A 252 -9.47 -6.84 39.94
C ASP A 252 -8.49 -5.82 40.52
N VAL A 253 -8.31 -5.85 41.86
CA VAL A 253 -7.36 -5.00 42.57
C VAL A 253 -5.90 -5.32 42.18
N ALA A 254 -5.57 -6.59 41.93
CA ALA A 254 -4.21 -6.97 41.50
C ALA A 254 -3.90 -6.42 40.10
N LEU A 255 -4.85 -6.46 39.17
CA LEU A 255 -4.69 -5.86 37.84
C LEU A 255 -4.45 -4.35 37.94
N GLU A 256 -5.21 -3.65 38.79
CA GLU A 256 -5.13 -2.20 38.98
C GLU A 256 -3.77 -1.78 39.59
N VAL A 257 -3.34 -2.47 40.65
CA VAL A 257 -2.04 -2.22 41.29
C VAL A 257 -0.87 -2.49 40.32
N HIS A 258 -0.92 -3.58 39.55
CA HIS A 258 0.10 -3.85 38.52
C HIS A 258 0.08 -2.79 37.41
N SER A 259 -1.09 -2.30 37.02
CA SER A 259 -1.24 -1.24 36.01
C SER A 259 -0.59 0.07 36.49
N LEU A 260 -0.84 0.49 37.73
CA LEU A 260 -0.22 1.66 38.34
C LEU A 260 1.31 1.50 38.47
N ALA A 261 1.77 0.34 38.95
CA ALA A 261 3.19 0.05 39.12
C ALA A 261 3.94 0.09 37.79
N LEU A 262 3.45 -0.61 36.76
CA LEU A 262 4.08 -0.62 35.43
C LEU A 262 3.96 0.73 34.73
N GLY A 263 2.83 1.43 34.88
CA GLY A 263 2.65 2.79 34.37
C GLY A 263 3.67 3.78 34.94
N ALA A 264 3.97 3.70 36.24
CA ALA A 264 5.01 4.51 36.88
C ALA A 264 6.44 4.19 36.38
N MET A 265 6.68 2.95 35.94
CA MET A 265 7.97 2.52 35.37
C MET A 265 8.14 2.93 33.91
N HIS A 266 7.06 3.21 33.18
CA HIS A 266 7.13 3.51 31.74
C HIS A 266 8.05 4.69 31.41
N ALA A 267 8.04 5.76 32.22
CA ALA A 267 8.85 6.96 31.98
C ALA A 267 10.36 6.79 32.28
N ASN A 268 10.72 5.96 33.28
CA ASN A 268 12.09 5.86 33.80
C ASN A 268 12.73 4.47 33.60
N GLY A 269 12.02 3.55 32.96
CA GLY A 269 12.43 2.16 32.77
C GLY A 269 12.08 1.24 33.94
N PRO A 270 12.37 -0.07 33.79
CA PRO A 270 12.08 -1.09 34.79
C PRO A 270 12.79 -0.80 36.12
N ARG A 271 12.07 -1.04 37.22
CA ARG A 271 12.53 -0.90 38.61
C ARG A 271 12.07 -2.11 39.44
N PRO A 272 12.65 -2.37 40.62
CA PRO A 272 12.29 -3.55 41.42
C PRO A 272 10.77 -3.67 41.62
N LEU A 273 10.18 -4.74 41.07
CA LEU A 273 8.72 -4.92 40.98
C LEU A 273 8.08 -4.98 42.36
N ALA A 274 8.66 -5.75 43.29
CA ALA A 274 8.11 -5.94 44.63
C ALA A 274 7.88 -4.60 45.36
N ARG A 275 8.88 -3.70 45.34
CA ARG A 275 8.77 -2.37 45.95
C ARG A 275 7.71 -1.48 45.31
N ALA A 276 7.52 -1.60 44.00
CA ALA A 276 6.51 -0.82 43.29
C ALA A 276 5.09 -1.34 43.61
N LEU A 277 4.91 -2.66 43.67
CA LEU A 277 3.63 -3.25 44.05
C LEU A 277 3.28 -2.97 45.52
N GLU A 278 4.26 -3.02 46.44
CA GLU A 278 4.08 -2.62 47.85
C GLU A 278 3.63 -1.16 47.96
N TYR A 279 4.31 -0.24 47.27
CA TYR A 279 3.96 1.18 47.30
C TYR A 279 2.53 1.44 46.81
N TRP A 280 2.15 0.86 45.66
CA TRP A 280 0.84 1.10 45.07
C TRP A 280 -0.29 0.31 45.72
N SER A 281 0.01 -0.77 46.45
CA SER A 281 -1.00 -1.50 47.24
C SER A 281 -1.32 -0.76 48.54
N GLU A 282 -0.33 -0.10 49.17
CA GLU A 282 -0.54 0.74 50.36
C GLU A 282 -1.37 2.01 50.05
N ASP A 283 -1.21 2.58 48.86
CA ASP A 283 -1.90 3.80 48.41
C ASP A 283 -3.29 3.52 47.80
N HIS A 284 -3.72 2.24 47.71
CA HIS A 284 -4.96 1.87 47.03
C HIS A 284 -6.22 2.03 47.91
N PRO A 285 -7.27 2.75 47.45
CA PRO A 285 -8.44 3.10 48.28
C PRO A 285 -9.25 1.91 48.82
N SER A 286 -9.21 0.76 48.13
CA SER A 286 -9.94 -0.47 48.50
C SER A 286 -9.13 -1.41 49.39
N VAL A 287 -7.82 -1.20 49.53
CA VAL A 287 -6.90 -2.06 50.31
C VAL A 287 -6.56 -1.43 51.66
N SER A 288 -6.72 -0.11 51.78
CA SER A 288 -6.59 0.65 53.03
C SER A 288 -7.66 0.24 54.06
N GLY A 289 -7.45 -0.89 54.76
CA GLY A 289 -8.27 -1.36 55.88
C GLY A 289 -8.45 -2.88 55.98
N ALA A 290 -8.21 -3.65 54.91
CA ALA A 290 -8.41 -5.10 54.91
C ALA A 290 -7.31 -5.81 54.11
N GLY A 291 -6.26 -6.28 54.80
CA GLY A 291 -5.21 -7.17 54.27
C GLY A 291 -4.39 -6.60 53.11
N ALA A 292 -3.11 -6.31 53.33
CA ALA A 292 -2.21 -5.96 52.24
C ALA A 292 -2.23 -7.06 51.16
N LEU A 293 -2.45 -6.66 49.90
CA LEU A 293 -2.29 -7.54 48.74
C LEU A 293 -0.90 -8.19 48.81
N ASP A 294 -0.84 -9.51 48.70
CA ASP A 294 0.44 -10.22 48.70
C ASP A 294 1.23 -9.86 47.44
N ALA A 295 2.18 -8.94 47.58
CA ALA A 295 3.07 -8.48 46.53
C ALA A 295 4.18 -9.50 46.18
N SER A 296 4.11 -10.73 46.70
CA SER A 296 5.08 -11.78 46.39
C SER A 296 5.03 -12.18 44.92
N GLN A 297 6.20 -12.50 44.36
CA GLN A 297 6.28 -13.03 43.00
C GLN A 297 5.64 -14.42 42.87
N PHE A 298 5.44 -15.14 43.98
CA PHE A 298 4.70 -16.40 43.99
C PHE A 298 3.24 -16.18 43.61
N THR A 299 2.56 -15.23 44.29
CA THR A 299 1.17 -14.88 43.99
C THR A 299 1.03 -14.33 42.57
N PHE A 300 1.99 -13.52 42.12
CA PHE A 300 2.02 -13.08 40.72
C PHE A 300 2.10 -14.25 39.71
N ARG A 301 2.95 -15.27 39.96
CA ARG A 301 3.01 -16.46 39.10
C ARG A 301 1.70 -17.25 39.13
N SER A 302 1.06 -17.40 40.29
CA SER A 302 -0.24 -18.07 40.40
C SER A 302 -1.32 -17.33 39.61
N HIS A 303 -1.34 -16.00 39.65
CA HIS A 303 -2.25 -15.17 38.82
C HIS A 303 -1.99 -15.31 37.32
N LEU A 304 -0.75 -15.53 36.89
CA LEU A 304 -0.45 -15.79 35.47
C LEU A 304 -0.84 -17.21 35.03
N ALA A 305 -0.95 -18.16 35.96
CA ALA A 305 -1.27 -19.55 35.68
C ALA A 305 -2.78 -19.85 35.62
N SER A 306 -3.64 -18.89 35.97
CA SER A 306 -5.09 -19.07 36.14
C SER A 306 -5.92 -19.05 34.82
N GLY A 307 -5.30 -19.45 33.70
CA GLY A 307 -5.98 -19.63 32.42
C GLY A 307 -6.63 -18.34 31.87
N GLU A 308 -7.91 -18.39 31.49
CA GLU A 308 -8.64 -17.25 30.90
C GLU A 308 -8.70 -16.01 31.82
N THR A 309 -8.71 -16.21 33.14
CA THR A 309 -8.76 -15.10 34.10
C THR A 309 -7.46 -14.28 34.15
N ALA A 310 -6.35 -14.86 33.68
CA ALA A 310 -5.05 -14.18 33.59
C ALA A 310 -4.93 -13.23 32.39
N ALA A 311 -5.84 -13.32 31.40
CA ALA A 311 -5.68 -12.64 30.11
C ALA A 311 -5.44 -11.12 30.21
N PRO A 312 -6.16 -10.34 31.07
CA PRO A 312 -5.92 -8.90 31.20
C PRO A 312 -4.55 -8.57 31.78
N LEU A 313 -4.14 -9.30 32.82
CA LEU A 313 -2.84 -9.12 33.48
C LEU A 313 -1.69 -9.52 32.53
N LEU A 314 -1.86 -10.61 31.80
CA LEU A 314 -0.90 -11.06 30.80
C LEU A 314 -0.74 -10.05 29.66
N ALA A 315 -1.84 -9.46 29.17
CA ALA A 315 -1.79 -8.43 28.14
C ALA A 315 -1.04 -7.17 28.60
N LEU A 316 -1.27 -6.75 29.86
CA LEU A 316 -0.56 -5.62 30.48
C LEU A 316 0.95 -5.86 30.57
N TRP A 317 1.35 -7.04 31.03
CA TRP A 317 2.76 -7.44 31.12
C TRP A 317 3.41 -7.62 29.77
N ARG A 318 2.71 -8.23 28.80
CA ARG A 318 3.17 -8.39 27.42
C ARG A 318 3.49 -7.02 26.81
N ARG A 319 2.60 -6.04 26.95
CA ARG A 319 2.83 -4.67 26.49
C ARG A 319 4.09 -4.06 27.11
N SER A 320 4.22 -4.13 28.45
CA SER A 320 5.33 -3.47 29.16
C SER A 320 6.69 -4.08 28.85
N LEU A 321 6.78 -5.42 28.80
CA LEU A 321 8.02 -6.11 28.45
C LEU A 321 8.43 -5.83 27.01
N THR A 322 7.48 -5.93 26.06
CA THR A 322 7.76 -5.67 24.64
C THR A 322 8.22 -4.22 24.41
N GLU A 323 7.63 -3.24 25.09
CA GLU A 323 8.09 -1.85 25.04
C GLU A 323 9.54 -1.67 25.51
N TRP A 324 9.93 -2.29 26.62
CA TRP A 324 11.31 -2.22 27.12
C TRP A 324 12.31 -2.99 26.25
N ASP A 325 11.89 -4.09 25.65
CA ASP A 325 12.70 -4.86 24.71
C ASP A 325 12.98 -4.07 23.44
N HIS A 326 11.96 -3.38 22.91
CA HIS A 326 12.05 -2.59 21.69
C HIS A 326 12.76 -1.24 21.87
N ALA A 327 12.87 -0.71 23.09
CA ALA A 327 13.49 0.59 23.34
C ALA A 327 14.94 0.64 22.78
N GLU A 328 15.21 1.48 21.79
CA GLU A 328 16.51 1.48 21.11
C GLU A 328 17.68 1.92 22.00
N ARG A 329 17.52 3.05 22.70
CA ARG A 329 18.60 3.67 23.50
C ARG A 329 18.10 4.12 24.88
N PRO A 330 17.61 3.20 25.71
CA PRO A 330 17.15 3.55 27.05
C PRO A 330 18.34 3.98 27.93
N ALA A 331 18.11 4.97 28.81
CA ALA A 331 19.10 5.38 29.80
C ALA A 331 19.45 4.27 30.81
N TRP A 332 18.65 3.20 30.88
CA TRP A 332 18.74 2.14 31.87
C TRP A 332 19.52 0.90 31.41
N THR A 333 19.88 0.74 30.15
CA THR A 333 20.72 -0.38 29.70
C THR A 333 21.51 -0.03 28.45
N SER A 334 22.65 -0.69 28.26
CA SER A 334 23.47 -0.62 27.05
C SER A 334 23.30 -1.84 26.13
N THR A 335 22.46 -2.81 26.50
CA THR A 335 22.24 -4.02 25.68
C THR A 335 21.52 -3.67 24.37
N PRO A 336 21.79 -4.37 23.25
CA PRO A 336 21.08 -4.11 21.99
C PRO A 336 19.57 -4.38 22.11
N PRO A 337 18.67 -3.59 21.49
CA PRO A 337 17.22 -3.83 21.54
C PRO A 337 16.83 -5.16 20.88
N ARG A 338 15.68 -5.73 21.27
CA ARG A 338 15.10 -6.97 20.70
C ARG A 338 15.97 -8.21 20.81
N THR A 339 16.78 -8.28 21.86
CA THR A 339 17.70 -9.40 22.11
C THR A 339 17.35 -10.14 23.38
N ALA A 340 17.88 -11.37 23.52
CA ALA A 340 17.78 -12.13 24.77
C ALA A 340 18.48 -11.39 25.92
N GLU A 341 19.64 -10.79 25.64
CA GLU A 341 20.42 -9.98 26.57
C GLU A 341 19.61 -8.76 27.06
N ARG A 342 18.80 -8.15 26.19
CA ARG A 342 17.88 -7.09 26.58
C ARG A 342 16.81 -7.57 27.55
N ARG A 343 16.14 -8.69 27.25
CA ARG A 343 15.12 -9.25 28.15
C ARG A 343 15.71 -9.59 29.52
N ILE A 344 16.92 -10.14 29.55
CA ILE A 344 17.65 -10.44 30.78
C ILE A 344 17.89 -9.17 31.60
N ALA A 345 18.39 -8.10 30.98
CA ALA A 345 18.61 -6.81 31.65
C ALA A 345 17.31 -6.21 32.23
N VAL A 346 16.19 -6.38 31.54
CA VAL A 346 14.85 -5.97 32.04
C VAL A 346 14.49 -6.76 33.29
N TYR A 347 14.58 -8.09 33.25
CA TYR A 347 14.26 -8.96 34.38
C TYR A 347 15.15 -8.71 35.61
N GLU A 348 16.43 -8.43 35.41
CA GLU A 348 17.36 -8.07 36.47
C GLU A 348 16.95 -6.77 37.16
N ARG A 349 16.59 -5.74 36.39
CA ARG A 349 16.12 -4.47 36.95
C ARG A 349 14.78 -4.56 37.66
N LEU A 350 13.88 -5.40 37.16
CA LEU A 350 12.63 -5.72 37.83
C LEU A 350 12.83 -6.57 39.10
N GLY A 351 14.03 -7.12 39.31
CA GLY A 351 14.32 -7.98 40.46
C GLY A 351 13.55 -9.31 40.42
N LEU A 352 13.29 -9.85 39.23
CA LEU A 352 12.47 -11.06 39.09
C LEU A 352 13.25 -12.32 39.50
N GLU A 353 12.58 -13.21 40.22
CA GLU A 353 13.08 -14.53 40.59
C GLU A 353 13.21 -15.44 39.35
N PRO A 354 14.15 -16.40 39.34
CA PRO A 354 14.34 -17.30 38.21
C PRO A 354 13.05 -18.01 37.74
N ALA A 355 12.20 -18.45 38.68
CA ALA A 355 10.91 -19.07 38.37
C ALA A 355 9.93 -18.11 37.67
N THR A 356 9.89 -16.83 38.06
CA THR A 356 9.03 -15.80 37.43
C THR A 356 9.52 -15.48 36.03
N ARG A 357 10.84 -15.36 35.83
CA ARG A 357 11.44 -15.14 34.51
C ARG A 357 11.06 -16.23 33.52
N ARG A 358 11.05 -17.49 33.98
CA ARG A 358 10.65 -18.64 33.16
C ARG A 358 9.20 -18.52 32.68
N VAL A 359 8.26 -18.33 33.60
CA VAL A 359 6.83 -18.21 33.30
C VAL A 359 6.57 -17.05 32.33
N LEU A 360 7.17 -15.87 32.58
CA LEU A 360 7.01 -14.73 31.70
C LEU A 360 7.61 -14.97 30.31
N THR A 361 8.76 -15.64 30.20
CA THR A 361 9.39 -15.89 28.90
C THR A 361 8.59 -16.91 28.08
N GLU A 362 7.96 -17.89 28.73
CA GLU A 362 7.09 -18.88 28.08
C GLU A 362 5.76 -18.25 27.61
N LEU A 363 5.14 -17.40 28.43
CA LEU A 363 3.87 -16.74 28.10
C LEU A 363 4.03 -15.49 27.22
N ILE A 364 5.20 -14.85 27.26
CA ILE A 364 5.54 -13.61 26.56
C ILE A 364 6.90 -13.81 25.86
N PRO A 365 6.89 -14.43 24.66
CA PRO A 365 8.11 -14.63 23.90
C PRO A 365 8.77 -13.29 23.52
N ILE A 366 10.07 -13.32 23.26
CA ILE A 366 10.80 -12.15 22.77
C ILE A 366 10.43 -11.92 21.31
N SER A 367 10.04 -10.69 21.00
CA SER A 367 9.88 -10.25 19.61
C SER A 367 11.25 -9.88 19.04
N PHE A 368 11.69 -10.63 18.03
CA PHE A 368 12.89 -10.34 17.24
C PHE A 368 12.58 -9.49 15.99
N ALA A 369 11.35 -8.96 15.89
CA ALA A 369 10.92 -8.18 14.74
C ALA A 369 11.82 -6.96 14.54
N GLU A 370 12.36 -6.80 13.33
CA GLU A 370 13.28 -5.71 13.01
C GLU A 370 12.65 -4.33 13.21
N GLY A 371 13.47 -3.36 13.62
CA GLY A 371 13.08 -1.96 13.70
C GLY A 371 13.04 -1.26 12.33
N PRO A 372 12.55 -0.02 12.28
CA PRO A 372 12.62 0.77 11.06
C PRO A 372 14.08 1.01 10.66
N ILE A 373 14.37 0.94 9.36
CA ILE A 373 15.66 1.36 8.81
C ILE A 373 15.66 2.88 8.73
N ILE A 374 16.65 3.54 9.31
CA ILE A 374 16.69 5.01 9.38
C ILE A 374 18.00 5.57 8.89
N ILE A 375 17.91 6.46 7.91
CA ILE A 375 19.00 7.30 7.44
C ILE A 375 18.68 8.73 7.85
N SER A 376 19.59 9.38 8.55
CA SER A 376 19.34 10.66 9.19
C SER A 376 20.57 11.55 9.09
N SER A 377 20.33 12.84 8.90
CA SER A 377 21.34 13.86 9.23
C SER A 377 21.62 13.85 10.74
N GLU A 378 22.75 14.44 11.14
CA GLU A 378 23.02 14.70 12.56
C GLU A 378 21.94 15.63 13.11
N PHE A 379 21.32 15.26 14.22
CA PHE A 379 20.26 16.03 14.86
C PHE A 379 20.39 15.98 16.38
N THR A 380 19.83 16.98 17.05
CA THR A 380 19.78 17.01 18.52
C THR A 380 18.63 16.13 18.99
N GLN A 381 18.92 15.12 19.81
CA GLN A 381 17.90 14.28 20.40
C GLN A 381 17.13 15.05 21.48
N TRP A 382 15.98 15.62 21.11
CA TRP A 382 15.11 16.38 22.01
C TRP A 382 13.93 15.53 22.51
N TYR A 383 13.36 14.67 21.67
CA TYR A 383 12.20 13.85 22.01
C TYR A 383 12.59 12.72 22.98
N THR A 384 12.58 13.04 24.26
CA THR A 384 12.96 12.19 25.39
C THR A 384 11.82 12.15 26.41
N PRO A 385 11.78 11.14 27.31
CA PRO A 385 10.76 11.09 28.38
C PRO A 385 10.74 12.35 29.26
N THR A 386 11.87 13.04 29.41
CA THR A 386 12.00 14.30 30.16
C THR A 386 11.41 15.51 29.43
N HIS A 387 11.50 15.58 28.10
CA HIS A 387 10.89 16.63 27.28
C HIS A 387 9.38 16.46 27.08
N GLN A 388 8.82 15.28 27.42
CA GLN A 388 7.38 15.06 27.56
C GLN A 388 6.84 15.71 28.85
N SER A 389 7.24 16.95 29.13
CA SER A 389 6.90 17.67 30.36
C SER A 389 5.40 18.02 30.46
N GLY A 390 4.63 17.81 29.38
CA GLY A 390 3.18 17.71 29.39
C GLY A 390 2.75 16.24 29.44
N ARG A 391 1.68 15.93 30.20
CA ARG A 391 1.17 14.55 30.28
C ARG A 391 0.74 14.08 28.87
N PRO A 392 1.36 13.04 28.28
CA PRO A 392 0.93 12.51 26.99
C PRO A 392 -0.52 12.05 27.11
N TRP A 393 -1.38 12.46 26.17
CA TRP A 393 -2.81 12.19 26.22
C TRP A 393 -3.26 11.39 25.00
N TYR A 394 -2.86 11.84 23.81
CA TYR A 394 -3.34 11.28 22.55
C TYR A 394 -2.65 9.97 22.19
N TRP A 395 -1.33 9.84 22.40
CA TRP A 395 -0.63 8.58 22.14
C TRP A 395 -1.11 7.43 23.03
N PRO A 396 -1.21 7.58 24.38
CA PRO A 396 -1.71 6.50 25.24
C PRO A 396 -3.14 6.08 24.91
N ALA A 397 -4.01 7.04 24.55
CA ALA A 397 -5.37 6.75 24.11
C ALA A 397 -5.38 5.95 22.80
N TYR A 398 -4.57 6.36 21.80
CA TYR A 398 -4.46 5.65 20.53
C TYR A 398 -3.86 4.25 20.71
N GLN A 399 -2.85 4.11 21.56
CA GLN A 399 -2.23 2.84 21.90
C GLN A 399 -3.25 1.85 22.51
N SER A 400 -4.06 2.33 23.44
CA SER A 400 -5.15 1.55 24.04
C SER A 400 -6.21 1.17 22.99
N TYR A 401 -6.57 2.10 22.10
CA TYR A 401 -7.49 1.82 20.99
C TYR A 401 -6.98 0.70 20.06
N LEU A 402 -5.69 0.75 19.67
CA LEU A 402 -5.10 -0.29 18.81
C LEU A 402 -5.14 -1.68 19.49
N ALA A 403 -4.83 -1.73 20.79
CA ALA A 403 -4.82 -2.99 21.52
C ALA A 403 -6.23 -3.54 21.82
N GLN A 404 -7.15 -2.69 22.27
CA GLN A 404 -8.43 -3.10 22.85
C GLN A 404 -9.58 -3.12 21.83
N ILE A 405 -9.62 -2.13 20.92
CA ILE A 405 -10.71 -2.02 19.94
C ILE A 405 -10.32 -2.70 18.63
N LYS A 406 -9.09 -2.47 18.14
CA LYS A 406 -8.58 -3.12 16.92
C LYS A 406 -8.01 -4.52 17.16
N GLY A 407 -7.78 -4.92 18.41
CA GLY A 407 -7.26 -6.25 18.75
C GLY A 407 -5.82 -6.49 18.28
N TRP A 408 -5.04 -5.44 18.03
CA TRP A 408 -3.66 -5.60 17.56
C TRP A 408 -2.76 -6.18 18.64
N THR A 409 -1.81 -7.01 18.23
CA THR A 409 -0.84 -7.59 19.17
C THR A 409 0.05 -6.51 19.77
N ALA A 410 0.58 -6.76 20.98
CA ALA A 410 1.45 -5.81 21.67
C ALA A 410 2.70 -5.46 20.84
N GLU A 411 3.23 -6.40 20.07
CA GLU A 411 4.38 -6.25 19.18
C GLU A 411 4.07 -5.30 18.02
N ALA A 412 2.90 -5.45 17.39
CA ALA A 412 2.45 -4.56 16.32
C ALA A 412 2.27 -3.13 16.84
N VAL A 413 1.64 -2.97 18.01
CA VAL A 413 1.43 -1.67 18.66
C VAL A 413 2.76 -1.01 19.05
N ALA A 414 3.69 -1.76 19.64
CA ALA A 414 5.03 -1.28 20.00
C ALA A 414 5.82 -0.82 18.77
N THR A 415 5.76 -1.58 17.67
CA THR A 415 6.42 -1.24 16.40
C THR A 415 5.90 0.07 15.81
N VAL A 416 4.58 0.30 15.85
CA VAL A 416 3.97 1.58 15.43
C VAL A 416 4.44 2.72 16.34
N GLY A 417 4.45 2.50 17.65
CA GLY A 417 4.88 3.50 18.62
C GLY A 417 6.33 3.91 18.48
N GLU A 418 7.22 2.94 18.31
CA GLU A 418 8.64 3.18 18.06
C GLU A 418 8.85 3.92 16.74
N SER A 419 8.25 3.44 15.64
CA SER A 419 8.37 4.10 14.34
C SER A 419 7.87 5.55 14.40
N ALA A 420 6.75 5.80 15.08
CA ALA A 420 6.23 7.15 15.27
C ALA A 420 7.15 8.02 16.14
N ALA A 421 7.74 7.46 17.19
CA ALA A 421 8.71 8.16 18.03
C ALA A 421 9.99 8.53 17.25
N GLN A 422 10.47 7.64 16.37
CA GLN A 422 11.65 7.88 15.52
C GLN A 422 11.41 8.99 14.49
N VAL A 423 10.18 9.10 13.97
CA VAL A 423 9.79 10.24 13.12
C VAL A 423 9.77 11.53 13.94
N VAL A 424 9.05 11.56 15.07
CA VAL A 424 8.90 12.77 15.89
C VAL A 424 10.25 13.26 16.42
N ALA A 425 11.15 12.37 16.82
CA ALA A 425 12.49 12.71 17.29
C ALA A 425 13.35 13.45 16.26
N ARG A 426 13.05 13.32 14.97
CA ARG A 426 13.77 13.96 13.84
C ARG A 426 13.07 15.22 13.32
N LEU A 427 11.94 15.56 13.89
CA LEU A 427 11.34 16.88 13.72
C LEU A 427 12.07 17.89 14.60
N ALA A 428 11.87 19.19 14.39
CA ALA A 428 12.40 20.21 15.29
C ALA A 428 11.74 20.15 16.69
N ASP A 429 12.41 20.60 17.75
CA ASP A 429 11.73 20.80 19.03
C ASP A 429 10.72 21.95 18.88
N PRO A 430 9.41 21.74 19.11
CA PRO A 430 8.40 22.77 18.93
C PRO A 430 8.53 23.94 19.91
N THR A 431 9.36 23.81 20.96
CA THR A 431 9.63 24.85 21.96
C THR A 431 10.90 25.67 21.69
N ASP A 432 11.71 25.27 20.70
CA ASP A 432 12.97 25.94 20.38
C ASP A 432 12.74 27.38 19.92
N ALA A 433 13.59 28.30 20.38
CA ALA A 433 13.56 29.69 19.96
C ALA A 433 13.94 29.84 18.47
N ALA A 434 14.81 28.98 17.94
CA ALA A 434 15.13 28.94 16.53
C ALA A 434 14.02 28.22 15.74
N ALA A 435 13.54 28.85 14.65
CA ALA A 435 12.65 28.18 13.72
C ALA A 435 13.45 27.25 12.79
N TYR A 436 13.04 25.98 12.72
CA TYR A 436 13.62 25.00 11.80
C TYR A 436 12.50 24.24 11.07
N GLN A 437 12.70 23.97 9.78
CA GLN A 437 11.79 23.16 8.97
C GLN A 437 12.46 21.84 8.59
N SER A 438 12.14 20.78 9.34
CA SER A 438 12.57 19.42 9.01
C SER A 438 11.71 18.87 7.85
N LYS A 439 12.36 18.19 6.90
CA LYS A 439 11.74 17.48 5.77
C LYS A 439 12.21 16.03 5.76
N GLY A 440 11.29 15.09 5.95
CA GLY A 440 11.60 13.66 5.93
C GLY A 440 10.67 12.83 5.06
N LEU A 441 11.12 11.62 4.75
CA LEU A 441 10.38 10.62 3.96
C LEU A 441 10.19 9.34 4.76
N VAL A 442 8.94 8.87 4.88
CA VAL A 442 8.57 7.59 5.47
C VAL A 442 8.07 6.66 4.37
N ILE A 443 8.72 5.51 4.25
CA ILE A 443 8.50 4.51 3.21
C ILE A 443 7.80 3.31 3.84
N GLY A 444 6.53 3.10 3.49
CA GLY A 444 5.74 1.94 3.89
C GLY A 444 5.55 0.94 2.76
N TYR A 445 4.88 -0.18 3.01
CA TYR A 445 4.47 -1.10 1.93
C TYR A 445 3.10 -0.70 1.34
N VAL A 446 2.79 -1.15 0.13
CA VAL A 446 1.49 -0.88 -0.52
C VAL A 446 0.36 -1.47 0.34
N GLN A 447 -0.65 -0.67 0.72
CA GLN A 447 -1.77 -1.15 1.58
C GLN A 447 -1.38 -1.76 2.95
N SER A 448 -0.21 -1.41 3.49
CA SER A 448 0.27 -1.89 4.79
C SER A 448 -0.32 -1.19 6.02
N GLY A 449 -1.34 -0.34 5.85
CA GLY A 449 -1.88 0.45 6.97
C GLY A 449 -1.03 1.66 7.36
N LYS A 450 -0.37 2.33 6.39
CA LYS A 450 0.39 3.59 6.59
C LYS A 450 -0.36 4.62 7.43
N THR A 451 -1.69 4.68 7.33
CA THR A 451 -2.54 5.56 8.14
C THR A 451 -2.32 5.35 9.64
N ALA A 452 -2.09 4.12 10.12
CA ALA A 452 -1.83 3.89 11.55
C ALA A 452 -0.49 4.53 12.01
N SER A 453 0.54 4.47 11.15
CA SER A 453 1.79 5.20 11.38
C SER A 453 1.56 6.72 11.38
N ILE A 454 0.79 7.24 10.42
CA ILE A 454 0.42 8.66 10.37
C ILE A 454 -0.30 9.08 11.65
N THR A 455 -1.33 8.35 12.08
CA THR A 455 -2.09 8.62 13.32
C THR A 455 -1.17 8.59 14.53
N GLY A 456 -0.26 7.62 14.63
CA GLY A 456 0.72 7.54 15.71
C GLY A 456 1.69 8.73 15.75
N VAL A 457 2.17 9.18 14.59
CA VAL A 457 3.02 10.38 14.48
C VAL A 457 2.24 11.62 14.88
N VAL A 458 1.00 11.79 14.40
CA VAL A 458 0.16 12.93 14.76
C VAL A 458 -0.12 12.94 16.26
N ALA A 459 -0.48 11.79 16.86
CA ALA A 459 -0.73 11.65 18.30
C ALA A 459 0.47 12.12 19.13
N LYS A 460 1.67 11.60 18.82
CA LYS A 460 2.91 11.97 19.51
C LYS A 460 3.31 13.42 19.24
N ALA A 461 3.10 13.92 18.03
CA ALA A 461 3.41 15.31 17.69
C ALA A 461 2.51 16.30 18.44
N VAL A 462 1.19 16.07 18.48
CA VAL A 462 0.31 16.97 19.25
C VAL A 462 0.63 16.93 20.74
N ASP A 463 0.92 15.75 21.30
CA ASP A 463 1.39 15.61 22.68
C ASP A 463 2.71 16.39 22.91
N ALA A 464 3.62 16.39 21.93
CA ALA A 464 4.90 17.10 22.01
C ALA A 464 4.80 18.62 21.86
N GLY A 465 3.68 19.18 21.38
CA GLY A 465 3.50 20.62 21.23
C GLY A 465 3.19 21.11 19.82
N TYR A 466 3.01 20.23 18.83
CA TYR A 466 2.55 20.66 17.51
C TYR A 466 1.07 21.07 17.58
N ARG A 467 0.75 22.30 17.12
CA ARG A 467 -0.60 22.89 17.29
C ARG A 467 -1.36 23.08 16.00
N LEU A 468 -0.71 22.96 14.86
CA LEU A 468 -1.38 22.88 13.56
C LEU A 468 -0.98 21.58 12.87
N VAL A 469 -1.96 20.75 12.53
CA VAL A 469 -1.76 19.51 11.79
C VAL A 469 -2.52 19.60 10.47
N ILE A 470 -1.79 19.46 9.37
CA ILE A 470 -2.34 19.43 8.01
C ILE A 470 -1.99 18.08 7.40
N ILE A 471 -3.01 17.26 7.14
CA ILE A 471 -2.85 15.98 6.46
C ILE A 471 -3.28 16.17 5.01
N LEU A 472 -2.33 16.05 4.09
CA LEU A 472 -2.57 16.08 2.66
C LEU A 472 -2.92 14.68 2.19
N SER A 473 -4.17 14.48 1.77
CA SER A 473 -4.63 13.21 1.21
C SER A 473 -4.54 13.19 -0.31
N GLY A 474 -4.92 12.06 -0.93
CA GLY A 474 -5.11 11.96 -2.37
C GLY A 474 -6.07 13.01 -2.97
N SER A 475 -6.13 13.11 -4.30
CA SER A 475 -6.88 14.15 -5.00
C SER A 475 -8.41 13.98 -5.00
N LEU A 476 -8.93 12.86 -4.49
CA LEU A 476 -10.35 12.50 -4.54
C LEU A 476 -11.01 12.72 -3.18
N ASN A 477 -12.28 13.17 -3.20
CA ASN A 477 -13.01 13.43 -1.96
C ASN A 477 -13.23 12.16 -1.12
N ILE A 478 -13.42 11.00 -1.77
CA ILE A 478 -13.60 9.74 -1.06
C ILE A 478 -12.34 9.33 -0.28
N LEU A 479 -11.17 9.47 -0.89
CA LEU A 479 -9.89 9.16 -0.24
C LEU A 479 -9.66 10.09 0.95
N ARG A 480 -9.96 11.38 0.76
CA ARG A 480 -9.91 12.38 1.84
C ARG A 480 -10.90 12.04 2.96
N ALA A 481 -12.13 11.65 2.64
CA ALA A 481 -13.16 11.27 3.60
C ALA A 481 -12.79 10.00 4.38
N GLN A 482 -12.18 9.01 3.72
CA GLN A 482 -11.63 7.81 4.38
C GLN A 482 -10.53 8.19 5.37
N THR A 483 -9.56 9.02 4.96
CA THR A 483 -8.51 9.50 5.87
C THR A 483 -9.11 10.31 7.04
N GLN A 484 -10.08 11.19 6.77
CA GLN A 484 -10.78 11.96 7.81
C GLN A 484 -11.49 11.04 8.81
N ARG A 485 -12.29 10.08 8.33
CA ARG A 485 -13.01 9.11 9.18
C ARG A 485 -12.04 8.35 10.08
N ARG A 486 -10.91 7.89 9.53
CA ARG A 486 -9.90 7.16 10.30
C ARG A 486 -9.27 8.02 11.38
N ILE A 487 -8.84 9.24 11.06
CA ILE A 487 -8.29 10.17 12.06
C ILE A 487 -9.34 10.52 13.13
N ASP A 488 -10.59 10.71 12.74
CA ASP A 488 -11.67 11.03 13.66
C ASP A 488 -12.00 9.85 14.59
N LYS A 489 -12.06 8.63 14.04
CA LYS A 489 -12.28 7.39 14.79
C LYS A 489 -11.15 7.08 15.77
N GLU A 490 -9.91 7.22 15.31
CA GLU A 490 -8.73 6.67 16.00
C GLU A 490 -7.97 7.67 16.88
N LEU A 491 -8.16 8.98 16.67
CA LEU A 491 -7.40 10.02 17.38
C LEU A 491 -8.29 11.11 17.96
N VAL A 492 -9.13 11.75 17.12
CA VAL A 492 -9.95 12.88 17.58
C VAL A 492 -10.93 12.41 18.65
N GLY A 493 -11.59 11.28 18.41
CA GLY A 493 -12.49 10.65 19.37
C GLY A 493 -13.81 11.40 19.52
N ARG A 494 -14.78 10.73 20.17
CA ARG A 494 -16.18 11.19 20.24
C ARG A 494 -16.31 12.60 20.81
N GLU A 495 -15.58 12.91 21.88
CA GLU A 495 -15.74 14.14 22.65
C GLU A 495 -15.26 15.37 21.88
N ASN A 496 -14.13 15.27 21.17
CA ASN A 496 -13.66 16.35 20.30
C ASN A 496 -14.49 16.48 19.00
N ILE A 497 -15.17 15.40 18.56
CA ILE A 497 -16.11 15.44 17.43
C ILE A 497 -17.39 16.18 17.81
N LEU A 498 -18.01 15.81 18.94
CA LEU A 498 -19.29 16.34 19.40
C LEU A 498 -19.15 17.73 20.00
N ARG A 499 -18.11 17.97 20.81
CA ARG A 499 -17.90 19.22 21.56
C ARG A 499 -19.14 19.69 22.33
N GLY A 500 -19.89 18.74 22.90
CA GLY A 500 -21.13 19.01 23.63
C GLY A 500 -22.38 19.15 22.76
N ALA A 501 -22.27 19.03 21.43
CA ALA A 501 -23.43 18.90 20.55
C ALA A 501 -24.16 17.55 20.78
N PRO A 502 -25.49 17.50 20.56
CA PRO A 502 -26.25 16.25 20.60
C PRO A 502 -25.69 15.20 19.63
N GLU A 503 -25.68 13.92 20.04
CA GLU A 503 -25.18 12.85 19.16
C GLU A 503 -26.00 12.68 17.88
N GLU A 504 -27.27 13.06 17.88
CA GLU A 504 -28.16 13.02 16.72
C GLU A 504 -27.74 13.96 15.59
N ASP A 505 -27.01 15.03 15.93
CA ASP A 505 -26.46 15.99 14.97
C ASP A 505 -25.06 15.60 14.49
N CYS A 506 -24.49 14.51 15.01
CA CYS A 506 -23.19 14.03 14.61
C CYS A 506 -23.22 13.49 13.17
N GLU A 507 -22.23 13.87 12.36
CA GLU A 507 -22.10 13.34 10.99
C GLU A 507 -21.88 11.82 10.93
N TYR A 508 -21.45 11.22 12.05
CA TYR A 508 -21.29 9.78 12.23
C TYR A 508 -22.51 9.11 12.91
N ALA A 509 -23.62 9.81 13.16
CA ALA A 509 -24.77 9.25 13.88
C ALA A 509 -25.39 8.01 13.20
N LEU A 510 -25.20 7.86 11.89
CA LEU A 510 -25.63 6.70 11.10
C LEU A 510 -24.53 5.64 10.89
N ASP A 511 -23.29 5.93 11.31
CA ASP A 511 -22.16 5.03 11.18
C ASP A 511 -22.31 3.84 12.15
N PRO A 512 -22.27 2.59 11.67
CA PRO A 512 -22.44 1.42 12.53
C PRO A 512 -21.39 1.34 13.65
N GLU A 513 -20.15 1.71 13.36
CA GLU A 513 -19.03 1.64 14.31
C GLU A 513 -19.13 2.75 15.36
N TRP A 514 -19.68 3.91 14.99
CA TRP A 514 -20.05 4.96 15.96
C TRP A 514 -21.09 4.46 16.96
N ARG A 515 -22.13 3.76 16.48
CA ARG A 515 -23.21 3.22 17.32
C ARG A 515 -22.77 2.04 18.17
N ALA A 516 -21.83 1.24 17.66
CA ALA A 516 -21.20 0.14 18.39
C ALA A 516 -20.21 0.62 19.47
N GLY A 517 -19.93 1.93 19.57
CA GLY A 517 -18.97 2.46 20.53
C GLY A 517 -17.51 2.20 20.14
N GLU A 518 -17.24 1.91 18.87
CA GLU A 518 -15.89 1.61 18.39
C GLU A 518 -15.08 2.87 18.04
N PHE A 519 -15.62 4.08 18.19
CA PHE A 519 -14.83 5.31 18.09
C PHE A 519 -14.10 5.51 19.42
N LEU A 520 -12.84 5.96 19.35
CA LEU A 520 -12.05 6.27 20.53
C LEU A 520 -12.81 7.25 21.44
N THR A 521 -12.75 7.00 22.75
CA THR A 521 -13.31 7.87 23.78
C THR A 521 -12.21 8.39 24.68
N HIS A 522 -12.30 9.67 25.05
CA HIS A 522 -11.38 10.35 25.96
C HIS A 522 -11.92 10.43 27.40
N GLY A 523 -13.13 9.92 27.66
CA GLY A 523 -13.75 9.97 28.99
C GLY A 523 -14.22 11.38 29.37
N GLY A 524 -14.47 12.24 28.38
CA GLY A 524 -14.73 13.67 28.54
C GLY A 524 -13.86 14.52 27.61
N LEU A 525 -14.13 15.83 27.56
CA LEU A 525 -13.26 16.74 26.80
C LEU A 525 -11.85 16.75 27.42
N PRO A 526 -10.78 16.49 26.64
CA PRO A 526 -9.41 16.46 27.17
C PRO A 526 -9.03 17.72 27.96
N SER A 527 -9.51 18.90 27.55
CA SER A 527 -9.29 20.16 28.28
C SER A 527 -9.82 20.17 29.71
N LEU A 528 -10.91 19.44 30.00
CA LEU A 528 -11.47 19.32 31.35
C LEU A 528 -10.60 18.44 32.26
N HIS A 529 -9.79 17.57 31.68
CA HIS A 529 -8.87 16.67 32.36
C HIS A 529 -7.43 17.21 32.44
N GLY A 530 -7.25 18.50 32.16
CA GLY A 530 -5.96 19.18 32.22
C GLY A 530 -5.05 18.98 31.00
N SER A 531 -5.59 18.43 29.90
CA SER A 531 -4.96 18.35 28.59
C SER A 531 -5.46 19.49 27.67
N PHE A 532 -5.49 19.28 26.35
CA PHE A 532 -5.98 20.23 25.35
C PHE A 532 -6.84 19.53 24.31
N ASP A 533 -7.79 20.26 23.71
CA ASP A 533 -8.73 19.70 22.71
C ASP A 533 -8.12 19.73 21.30
N VAL A 534 -8.63 18.85 20.42
CA VAL A 534 -8.34 18.87 18.98
C VAL A 534 -9.54 19.45 18.24
N LEU A 535 -9.32 20.58 17.57
CA LEU A 535 -10.32 21.29 16.78
C LEU A 535 -10.18 20.90 15.31
N ARG A 536 -11.19 20.20 14.79
CA ARG A 536 -11.27 19.83 13.38
C ARG A 536 -11.70 21.04 12.53
N LEU A 537 -10.95 21.32 11.47
CA LEU A 537 -11.26 22.36 10.48
C LEU A 537 -11.86 21.80 9.19
N THR A 538 -11.95 20.47 9.09
CA THR A 538 -12.59 19.71 8.02
C THR A 538 -13.46 18.62 8.64
N THR A 539 -14.49 18.17 7.92
CA THR A 539 -15.44 17.16 8.40
C THR A 539 -15.48 15.97 7.43
N LEU A 540 -16.28 14.93 7.70
CA LEU A 540 -16.42 13.77 6.83
C LEU A 540 -16.94 14.14 5.44
N SER A 541 -17.94 15.03 5.39
CA SER A 541 -18.63 15.42 4.15
C SER A 541 -18.08 16.70 3.53
N SER A 542 -17.39 17.55 4.31
CA SER A 542 -16.86 18.83 3.86
C SER A 542 -15.34 18.86 3.91
N ASP A 543 -14.75 18.98 2.73
CA ASP A 543 -13.36 19.37 2.55
C ASP A 543 -13.14 20.84 2.99
N TYR A 544 -11.89 21.30 3.03
CA TYR A 544 -11.60 22.67 3.45
C TYR A 544 -12.22 23.68 2.48
N GLN A 545 -13.13 24.50 3.00
CA GLN A 545 -13.77 25.61 2.31
C GLN A 545 -13.35 26.91 3.01
N SER A 546 -13.29 28.01 2.25
CA SER A 546 -12.98 29.31 2.88
C SER A 546 -14.02 29.60 3.95
N LEU A 547 -13.55 29.80 5.18
CA LEU A 547 -14.39 29.84 6.37
C LEU A 547 -15.43 30.98 6.24
N GLN A 548 -16.69 30.63 5.96
CA GLN A 548 -17.81 31.59 6.00
C GLN A 548 -18.07 32.06 7.43
N GLN A 549 -17.75 31.23 8.42
CA GLN A 549 -17.78 31.54 9.85
C GLN A 549 -16.36 31.90 10.30
N GLY A 550 -16.07 33.21 10.46
CA GLY A 550 -15.00 33.82 11.27
C GLY A 550 -13.56 33.24 11.27
N ILE A 551 -12.57 34.13 11.20
CA ILE A 551 -11.13 33.82 11.39
C ILE A 551 -10.85 33.08 12.73
N THR A 552 -11.74 33.22 13.72
CA THR A 552 -11.67 32.63 15.07
C THR A 552 -11.31 31.14 15.10
N ALA A 553 -11.73 30.33 14.12
CA ALA A 553 -11.37 28.91 14.09
C ALA A 553 -9.85 28.66 13.85
N LEU A 554 -9.16 29.61 13.22
CA LEU A 554 -7.72 29.59 12.94
C LEU A 554 -6.88 30.45 13.90
N GLU A 555 -7.50 31.19 14.83
CA GLU A 555 -6.80 31.99 15.83
C GLU A 555 -6.24 31.09 16.93
N PHE A 556 -4.99 31.27 17.34
CA PHE A 556 -4.39 30.51 18.44
C PHE A 556 -4.39 31.37 19.70
N GLU A 557 -5.18 30.98 20.70
CA GLU A 557 -5.26 31.72 21.96
C GLU A 557 -3.96 31.54 22.77
N LYS A 558 -3.34 32.67 23.15
CA LYS A 558 -2.19 32.69 24.07
C LYS A 558 -2.70 32.95 25.48
N ARG A 559 -2.26 32.14 26.44
CA ARG A 559 -2.54 32.37 27.86
C ARG A 559 -1.78 33.59 28.39
N ASP A 560 -0.53 33.73 27.95
CA ASP A 560 0.30 34.89 28.20
C ASP A 560 0.62 35.54 26.85
N ALA A 561 0.01 36.69 26.59
CA ALA A 561 0.18 37.44 25.35
C ALA A 561 1.60 38.04 25.19
N THR A 562 2.39 38.13 26.27
CA THR A 562 3.77 38.65 26.24
C THR A 562 4.76 37.61 25.74
N LEU A 563 4.37 36.33 25.76
CA LEU A 563 5.20 35.22 25.33
C LEU A 563 4.78 34.73 23.94
N PRO A 564 5.70 34.16 23.14
CA PRO A 564 5.34 33.53 21.89
C PRO A 564 4.50 32.27 22.12
N LEU A 565 3.78 31.82 21.10
CA LEU A 565 2.94 30.62 21.16
C LEU A 565 3.75 29.36 21.47
N TYR A 566 4.96 29.23 20.89
CA TYR A 566 5.86 28.11 21.11
C TYR A 566 6.47 28.04 22.52
N HIS A 567 6.27 29.06 23.36
CA HIS A 567 6.71 28.99 24.75
C HIS A 567 5.89 27.94 25.53
N PRO A 568 6.51 27.08 26.36
CA PRO A 568 5.80 26.00 27.07
C PRO A 568 4.55 26.45 27.86
N ALA A 569 4.58 27.66 28.44
CA ALA A 569 3.45 28.24 29.17
C ALA A 569 2.18 28.46 28.30
N ASN A 570 2.36 28.72 27.01
CA ASN A 570 1.28 28.84 26.02
C ASN A 570 1.02 27.52 25.30
N LEU A 571 2.09 26.85 24.86
CA LEU A 571 2.03 25.71 23.96
C LEU A 571 1.21 24.55 24.53
N HIS A 572 1.50 24.09 25.75
CA HIS A 572 0.91 22.86 26.30
C HIS A 572 -0.59 22.96 26.62
N ARG A 573 -1.17 24.17 26.63
CA ARG A 573 -2.60 24.38 26.92
C ARG A 573 -3.42 24.82 25.71
N THR A 574 -2.76 25.27 24.65
CA THR A 574 -3.45 25.70 23.44
C THR A 574 -4.04 24.49 22.73
N ALA A 575 -5.31 24.57 22.31
CA ALA A 575 -5.94 23.53 21.50
C ALA A 575 -5.17 23.29 20.19
N ALA A 576 -5.13 22.06 19.70
CA ALA A 576 -4.56 21.75 18.39
C ALA A 576 -5.62 21.95 17.29
N ARG A 577 -5.21 22.41 16.10
CA ARG A 577 -6.05 22.46 14.90
C ARG A 577 -5.65 21.35 13.95
N LEU A 578 -6.64 20.61 13.45
CA LEU A 578 -6.44 19.48 12.54
C LEU A 578 -7.28 19.67 11.29
N MET A 579 -6.67 19.50 10.12
CA MET A 579 -7.37 19.46 8.83
C MET A 579 -6.86 18.33 7.96
N VAL A 580 -7.79 17.62 7.31
CA VAL A 580 -7.51 16.64 6.27
C VAL A 580 -7.96 17.23 4.93
N VAL A 581 -6.99 17.60 4.10
CA VAL A 581 -7.22 18.35 2.86
C VAL A 581 -6.74 17.56 1.65
N LYS A 582 -7.48 17.61 0.56
CA LYS A 582 -7.05 16.96 -0.69
C LYS A 582 -5.96 17.77 -1.39
N LYS A 583 -5.10 17.10 -2.14
CA LYS A 583 -4.13 17.72 -3.07
C LYS A 583 -4.82 18.36 -4.28
N ASN A 584 -5.44 19.52 -4.07
CA ASN A 584 -6.17 20.26 -5.10
C ASN A 584 -5.85 21.76 -5.05
N LYS A 585 -5.66 22.35 -6.24
CA LYS A 585 -5.30 23.77 -6.39
C LYS A 585 -6.26 24.73 -5.69
N ALA A 586 -7.57 24.52 -5.82
CA ALA A 586 -8.57 25.41 -5.23
C ALA A 586 -8.64 25.29 -3.71
N VAL A 587 -8.50 24.07 -3.18
CA VAL A 587 -8.55 23.79 -1.74
C VAL A 587 -7.29 24.30 -1.04
N LEU A 588 -6.10 23.90 -1.50
CA LEU A 588 -4.84 24.40 -0.94
C LEU A 588 -4.73 25.93 -1.06
N GLY A 589 -5.16 26.49 -2.20
CA GLY A 589 -5.23 27.95 -2.34
C GLY A 589 -6.19 28.61 -1.34
N SER A 590 -7.25 27.92 -0.89
CA SER A 590 -8.15 28.43 0.15
C SER A 590 -7.53 28.37 1.53
N VAL A 591 -6.86 27.25 1.87
CA VAL A 591 -6.09 27.11 3.11
C VAL A 591 -5.05 28.23 3.24
N ILE A 592 -4.25 28.44 2.19
CA ILE A 592 -3.22 29.48 2.16
C ILE A 592 -3.80 30.89 2.32
N ARG A 593 -4.91 31.19 1.63
CA ARG A 593 -5.57 32.50 1.73
C ARG A 593 -6.07 32.78 3.15
N ASP A 594 -6.63 31.78 3.82
CA ASP A 594 -7.17 31.95 5.17
C ASP A 594 -6.04 31.98 6.21
N LEU A 595 -5.01 31.14 6.08
CA LEU A 595 -3.82 31.19 6.95
C LEU A 595 -3.16 32.57 6.91
N ARG A 596 -3.03 33.20 5.74
CA ARG A 596 -2.51 34.58 5.62
C ARG A 596 -3.23 35.60 6.50
N ARG A 597 -4.51 35.36 6.84
CA ARG A 597 -5.29 36.27 7.69
C ARG A 597 -4.91 36.17 9.17
N VAL A 598 -4.28 35.07 9.61
CA VAL A 598 -3.73 34.91 10.97
C VAL A 598 -2.57 35.90 11.21
N GLY A 599 -1.91 36.37 10.15
CA GLY A 599 -0.91 37.43 10.22
C GLY A 599 0.39 36.98 10.90
N ALA A 600 0.96 37.84 11.75
CA ALA A 600 2.28 37.64 12.35
C ALA A 600 2.37 36.39 13.25
N GLN A 601 1.25 35.94 13.82
CA GLN A 601 1.21 34.75 14.67
C GLN A 601 1.63 33.48 13.92
N LEU A 602 1.53 33.43 12.59
CA LEU A 602 2.00 32.29 11.78
C LEU A 602 3.47 31.93 12.01
N GLN A 603 4.31 32.92 12.33
CA GLN A 603 5.74 32.73 12.58
C GLN A 603 6.01 31.95 13.87
N GLU A 604 5.02 31.88 14.77
CA GLU A 604 5.16 31.24 16.08
C GLU A 604 4.56 29.84 16.15
N ILE A 605 3.79 29.40 15.14
CA ILE A 605 3.01 28.15 15.20
C ILE A 605 3.87 26.94 14.85
N PRO A 606 4.11 25.99 15.78
CA PRO A 606 4.68 24.70 15.43
C PRO A 606 3.64 23.87 14.66
N ALA A 607 3.94 23.57 13.40
CA ALA A 607 3.02 22.89 12.49
C ALA A 607 3.60 21.56 11.99
N LEU A 608 2.74 20.57 11.82
CA LEU A 608 3.05 19.29 11.19
C LEU A 608 2.24 19.16 9.89
N ILE A 609 2.93 18.99 8.78
CA ILE A 609 2.35 18.69 7.47
C ILE A 609 2.70 17.25 7.12
N VAL A 610 1.68 16.40 7.08
CA VAL A 610 1.82 14.99 6.66
C VAL A 610 1.35 14.87 5.22
N ASP A 611 2.22 14.42 4.33
CA ASP A 611 1.91 14.28 2.91
C ASP A 611 1.73 12.81 2.50
N ASP A 612 0.49 12.32 2.46
CA ASP A 612 0.18 10.93 2.08
C ASP A 612 0.17 10.75 0.55
N GLU A 613 0.74 9.64 0.09
CA GLU A 613 1.13 9.41 -1.31
C GLU A 613 1.90 10.60 -1.90
N SER A 614 3.01 10.98 -1.25
CA SER A 614 3.85 12.12 -1.64
C SER A 614 4.46 12.00 -3.04
N ASP A 615 4.49 10.80 -3.60
CA ASP A 615 4.90 10.54 -4.98
C ASP A 615 3.81 10.97 -6.00
N TYR A 616 2.59 11.26 -5.53
CA TYR A 616 1.50 11.85 -6.31
C TYR A 616 1.33 13.34 -6.05
N GLY A 617 1.46 14.15 -7.11
CA GLY A 617 1.08 15.57 -7.10
C GLY A 617 2.04 16.51 -6.38
N SER A 618 2.74 16.06 -5.33
CA SER A 618 3.63 16.90 -4.53
C SER A 618 4.99 17.14 -5.21
N VAL A 619 5.54 16.13 -5.89
CA VAL A 619 6.79 16.23 -6.66
C VAL A 619 6.63 17.22 -7.82
N ASN A 620 7.61 18.09 -8.04
CA ASN A 620 7.62 18.98 -9.19
C ASN A 620 7.78 18.18 -10.51
N THR A 621 6.88 18.43 -11.47
CA THR A 621 6.84 17.72 -12.77
C THR A 621 7.05 18.64 -13.97
N LEU A 622 7.34 19.92 -13.75
CA LEU A 622 7.65 20.87 -14.83
C LEU A 622 9.16 20.88 -15.11
N HIS A 623 9.51 21.00 -16.39
CA HIS A 623 10.91 21.04 -16.83
C HIS A 623 11.51 22.43 -16.53
N PRO A 624 12.68 22.52 -15.89
CA PRO A 624 13.43 23.76 -15.82
C PRO A 624 14.01 24.06 -17.21
N GLY A 625 13.28 24.78 -18.07
CA GLY A 625 13.68 25.01 -19.46
C GLY A 625 13.15 26.32 -20.03
N HIS A 626 14.08 27.26 -20.21
CA HIS A 626 14.01 28.58 -20.86
C HIS A 626 13.48 29.76 -20.03
N GLN A 627 14.42 30.44 -19.37
CA GLN A 627 14.48 31.90 -19.18
C GLN A 627 13.14 32.60 -18.92
N ARG A 628 12.59 32.42 -17.72
CA ARG A 628 11.91 33.48 -16.98
C ARG A 628 12.48 33.47 -15.57
N GLU A 629 12.75 34.64 -15.01
CA GLU A 629 13.16 34.76 -13.61
C GLU A 629 12.11 34.07 -12.72
N GLY A 630 12.49 32.97 -12.08
CA GLY A 630 11.60 32.08 -11.31
C GLY A 630 11.55 30.65 -11.88
N ARG A 631 11.87 29.63 -11.06
CA ARG A 631 11.69 28.21 -11.44
C ARG A 631 10.19 27.93 -11.57
N GLU A 632 9.69 27.67 -12.77
CA GLU A 632 8.28 27.25 -12.96
C GLU A 632 8.02 25.94 -12.22
N ARG A 633 7.03 25.93 -11.32
CA ARG A 633 6.63 24.78 -10.49
C ARG A 633 5.26 24.26 -10.88
N SER A 634 5.05 22.95 -10.74
CA SER A 634 3.71 22.37 -10.88
C SER A 634 2.75 23.03 -9.87
N ALA A 635 1.47 23.14 -10.21
CA ALA A 635 0.54 23.97 -9.42
C ALA A 635 0.40 23.52 -7.95
N ILE A 636 0.48 22.22 -7.66
CA ILE A 636 0.43 21.70 -6.29
C ILE A 636 1.77 21.92 -5.58
N ASN A 637 2.90 21.61 -6.24
CA ASN A 637 4.23 21.86 -5.68
C ASN A 637 4.41 23.34 -5.30
N ALA A 638 4.02 24.27 -6.17
CA ALA A 638 4.06 25.71 -5.90
C ALA A 638 3.27 26.11 -4.64
N LEU A 639 2.06 25.55 -4.47
CA LEU A 639 1.23 25.82 -3.29
C LEU A 639 1.82 25.19 -2.02
N LEU A 640 2.49 24.03 -2.13
CA LEU A 640 3.21 23.43 -0.99
C LEU A 640 4.42 24.26 -0.59
N SER A 641 5.22 24.74 -1.55
CA SER A 641 6.33 25.67 -1.29
C SER A 641 5.82 26.96 -0.64
N GLU A 642 4.70 27.52 -1.12
CA GLU A 642 4.04 28.70 -0.54
C GLU A 642 3.53 28.43 0.90
N LEU A 643 2.91 27.28 1.16
CA LEU A 643 2.44 26.87 2.48
C LEU A 643 3.62 26.73 3.47
N LEU A 644 4.71 26.08 3.04
CA LEU A 644 5.91 25.93 3.86
C LEU A 644 6.58 27.28 4.13
N GLY A 645 6.59 28.21 3.16
CA GLY A 645 7.11 29.56 3.35
C GLY A 645 6.27 30.41 4.33
N LEU A 646 4.96 30.17 4.41
CA LEU A 646 4.08 30.83 5.38
C LEU A 646 4.25 30.33 6.81
N LEU A 647 4.71 29.09 6.98
CA LEU A 647 4.86 28.41 8.27
C LEU A 647 6.34 28.04 8.50
N PRO A 648 7.19 28.97 8.96
CA PRO A 648 8.64 28.74 9.10
C PRO A 648 9.01 27.68 10.15
N ARG A 649 8.05 27.27 10.98
CA ARG A 649 8.19 26.18 11.97
C ARG A 649 7.47 24.89 11.53
N ALA A 650 7.01 24.82 10.28
CA ALA A 650 6.37 23.63 9.75
C ALA A 650 7.37 22.50 9.52
N GLN A 651 6.99 21.31 9.96
CA GLN A 651 7.70 20.06 9.70
C GLN A 651 6.95 19.30 8.61
N TYR A 652 7.66 18.82 7.61
CA TYR A 652 7.08 18.13 6.47
C TYR A 652 7.49 16.65 6.49
N VAL A 653 6.50 15.76 6.55
CA VAL A 653 6.73 14.31 6.54
C VAL A 653 5.98 13.71 5.36
N ALA A 654 6.73 13.30 4.35
CA ALA A 654 6.21 12.60 3.18
C ALA A 654 6.00 11.11 3.49
N TYR A 655 4.83 10.57 3.16
CA TYR A 655 4.52 9.14 3.23
C TYR A 655 4.30 8.58 1.84
N THR A 656 4.97 7.46 1.53
CA THR A 656 4.77 6.77 0.24
C THR A 656 5.09 5.28 0.36
N ALA A 657 4.57 4.49 -0.58
CA ALA A 657 5.00 3.12 -0.81
C ALA A 657 5.97 2.98 -2.00
N THR A 658 6.10 4.02 -2.82
CA THR A 658 6.89 4.03 -4.06
C THR A 658 7.78 5.27 -4.06
N PRO A 659 8.95 5.21 -3.42
CA PRO A 659 9.75 6.40 -3.07
C PRO A 659 10.56 6.97 -4.24
N PHE A 660 10.64 6.27 -5.38
CA PHE A 660 11.52 6.62 -6.50
C PHE A 660 11.39 8.08 -6.96
N ALA A 661 10.17 8.62 -7.02
CA ALA A 661 9.98 10.02 -7.41
C ALA A 661 10.49 11.01 -6.35
N ASN A 662 10.35 10.69 -5.07
CA ASN A 662 10.74 11.56 -3.96
C ASN A 662 12.26 11.66 -3.82
N VAL A 663 12.95 10.54 -4.02
CA VAL A 663 14.41 10.47 -3.92
C VAL A 663 15.15 10.97 -5.16
N LEU A 664 14.41 11.23 -6.26
CA LEU A 664 14.92 11.86 -7.49
C LEU A 664 14.68 13.37 -7.55
N ILE A 665 14.16 13.99 -6.47
CA ILE A 665 14.07 15.46 -6.37
C ILE A 665 15.50 16.03 -6.22
N ASP A 666 15.73 17.26 -6.72
CA ASP A 666 17.02 17.95 -6.56
C ASP A 666 17.24 18.28 -5.07
N PRO A 667 18.30 17.76 -4.41
CA PRO A 667 18.54 17.98 -2.99
C PRO A 667 18.84 19.45 -2.64
N HIS A 668 19.27 20.27 -3.61
CA HIS A 668 19.58 21.70 -3.40
C HIS A 668 18.41 22.64 -3.73
N ASP A 669 17.27 22.12 -4.19
CA ASP A 669 16.06 22.93 -4.31
C ASP A 669 15.42 23.12 -2.93
N ALA A 670 15.85 24.17 -2.22
CA ALA A 670 15.40 24.49 -0.86
C ALA A 670 13.87 24.68 -0.73
N GLU A 671 13.21 25.06 -1.82
CA GLU A 671 11.77 25.27 -1.89
C GLU A 671 10.99 23.98 -2.23
N ASP A 672 11.65 22.95 -2.76
CA ASP A 672 11.01 21.66 -3.07
C ASP A 672 10.94 20.74 -1.84
N VAL A 673 10.25 19.61 -1.97
CA VAL A 673 9.92 18.69 -0.86
C VAL A 673 10.92 17.53 -0.72
N PHE A 674 12.18 17.74 -1.11
CA PHE A 674 13.24 16.73 -0.95
C PHE A 674 13.44 16.39 0.54
N PRO A 675 13.54 15.10 0.91
CA PRO A 675 13.70 14.67 2.29
C PRO A 675 15.15 14.85 2.78
N LYS A 676 15.55 16.10 3.02
CA LYS A 676 16.94 16.45 3.39
C LYS A 676 17.37 15.96 4.79
N ASP A 677 16.41 15.77 5.71
CA ASP A 677 16.72 15.55 7.13
C ASP A 677 16.72 14.07 7.52
N PHE A 678 15.78 13.28 7.00
CA PHE A 678 15.71 11.84 7.25
C PHE A 678 14.91 11.04 6.21
N VAL A 679 15.28 9.77 6.04
CA VAL A 679 14.53 8.73 5.32
C VAL A 679 14.34 7.55 6.26
N LEU A 680 13.09 7.11 6.44
CA LEU A 680 12.71 6.02 7.32
C LEU A 680 11.94 4.97 6.53
N SER A 681 12.46 3.74 6.47
CA SER A 681 11.77 2.59 5.86
C SER A 681 11.11 1.76 6.96
N LEU A 682 9.79 1.70 6.95
CA LEU A 682 9.00 0.91 7.90
C LEU A 682 9.20 -0.59 7.66
N PRO A 683 9.27 -1.41 8.73
CA PRO A 683 9.37 -2.86 8.60
C PRO A 683 8.08 -3.44 8.01
N ARG A 684 8.19 -4.65 7.44
CA ARG A 684 7.02 -5.37 6.92
C ARG A 684 6.11 -5.76 8.10
N PRO A 685 4.82 -5.36 8.11
CA PRO A 685 3.91 -5.76 9.17
C PRO A 685 3.68 -7.27 9.20
N ALA A 686 3.49 -7.85 10.39
CA ALA A 686 3.09 -9.25 10.55
C ALA A 686 1.70 -9.49 9.92
N GLY A 687 1.50 -10.63 9.25
CA GLY A 687 0.23 -10.98 8.60
C GLY A 687 -0.09 -10.19 7.32
N TYR A 688 0.77 -9.28 6.89
CA TYR A 688 0.63 -8.57 5.62
C TYR A 688 1.14 -9.43 4.45
N MET A 689 0.31 -9.64 3.42
CA MET A 689 0.73 -10.22 2.14
C MET A 689 1.23 -9.11 1.21
N GLY A 690 2.50 -9.16 0.83
CA GLY A 690 3.12 -8.30 -0.16
C GLY A 690 3.57 -9.09 -1.38
N ALA A 691 4.48 -8.48 -2.14
CA ALA A 691 5.06 -9.05 -3.35
C ALA A 691 5.58 -10.48 -3.21
N ARG A 692 6.40 -10.73 -2.17
CA ARG A 692 7.05 -12.04 -1.94
C ARG A 692 6.07 -13.18 -1.73
N ASP A 693 4.81 -12.90 -1.42
CA ASP A 693 3.78 -13.93 -1.21
C ASP A 693 3.11 -14.35 -2.54
N PHE A 694 3.48 -13.73 -3.67
CA PHE A 694 2.99 -14.07 -5.00
C PHE A 694 4.12 -14.43 -5.99
N HIS A 695 5.37 -14.24 -5.59
CA HIS A 695 6.52 -14.41 -6.47
C HIS A 695 7.63 -15.24 -5.82
N ASP A 696 8.12 -16.24 -6.55
CA ASP A 696 9.29 -17.04 -6.17
C ASP A 696 10.61 -16.32 -6.52
N VAL A 697 10.72 -15.06 -6.11
CA VAL A 697 11.93 -14.25 -6.29
C VAL A 697 13.05 -14.84 -5.44
N ASP A 698 14.19 -15.10 -6.07
CA ASP A 698 15.40 -15.64 -5.44
C ASP A 698 15.18 -16.95 -4.65
N SER A 699 14.16 -17.73 -5.04
CA SER A 699 13.92 -19.06 -4.47
C SER A 699 15.07 -20.00 -4.80
N ALA A 700 15.66 -20.61 -3.77
CA ALA A 700 16.69 -21.63 -3.91
C ALA A 700 16.16 -22.94 -4.54
N ILE A 701 14.84 -23.08 -4.70
CA ILE A 701 14.19 -24.26 -5.23
C ILE A 701 14.05 -24.13 -6.76
N PRO A 702 14.64 -25.06 -7.55
CA PRO A 702 14.52 -25.07 -9.00
C PRO A 702 13.06 -25.15 -9.47
N PRO A 703 12.67 -24.50 -10.58
CA PRO A 703 11.29 -24.48 -11.07
C PRO A 703 10.62 -25.87 -11.20
N GLU A 704 11.39 -26.89 -11.59
CA GLU A 704 10.95 -28.27 -11.76
C GLU A 704 10.63 -29.01 -10.45
N GLU A 705 11.18 -28.55 -9.32
CA GLU A 705 10.94 -29.11 -7.98
C GLU A 705 9.86 -28.32 -7.21
N ARG A 706 9.30 -27.29 -7.85
CA ARG A 706 8.27 -26.46 -7.24
C ARG A 706 6.95 -27.21 -7.14
N THR A 707 6.33 -27.04 -5.99
CA THR A 707 5.02 -27.57 -5.62
C THR A 707 4.23 -26.46 -4.93
N VAL A 708 2.92 -26.65 -4.78
CA VAL A 708 2.06 -25.73 -4.02
C VAL A 708 2.57 -25.45 -2.60
N ALA A 709 3.26 -26.42 -1.97
CA ALA A 709 3.80 -26.30 -0.63
C ALA A 709 5.01 -25.35 -0.53
N ASN A 710 5.84 -25.28 -1.58
CA ASN A 710 7.13 -24.59 -1.54
C ASN A 710 7.25 -23.43 -2.57
N SER A 711 6.24 -23.22 -3.42
CA SER A 711 6.16 -22.13 -4.40
C SER A 711 4.98 -21.20 -4.12
N GLN A 712 5.28 -19.91 -4.08
CA GLN A 712 4.32 -18.82 -3.93
C GLN A 712 3.54 -18.58 -5.23
N GLU A 713 4.21 -18.72 -6.38
CA GLU A 713 3.59 -18.65 -7.69
C GLU A 713 2.52 -19.74 -7.84
N MET A 714 2.86 -21.00 -7.56
CA MET A 714 1.92 -22.11 -7.66
C MET A 714 0.78 -21.99 -6.65
N ALA A 715 1.04 -21.46 -5.45
CA ALA A 715 0.01 -21.27 -4.44
C ALA A 715 -1.03 -20.21 -4.85
N HIS A 716 -0.59 -19.06 -5.39
CA HIS A 716 -1.45 -17.88 -5.50
C HIS A 716 -1.67 -17.35 -6.92
N VAL A 717 -0.91 -17.77 -7.94
CA VAL A 717 -0.90 -17.12 -9.26
C VAL A 717 -1.40 -18.06 -10.36
N ARG A 718 -2.30 -17.57 -11.21
CA ARG A 718 -2.85 -18.27 -12.37
C ARG A 718 -2.57 -17.45 -13.62
N ALA A 719 -1.98 -18.05 -14.64
CA ALA A 719 -1.71 -17.38 -15.90
C ALA A 719 -3.00 -17.22 -16.72
N ILE A 720 -3.22 -16.02 -17.26
CA ILE A 720 -4.29 -15.80 -18.24
C ILE A 720 -3.72 -16.18 -19.61
N HIS A 721 -4.33 -17.19 -20.23
CA HIS A 721 -4.06 -17.59 -21.59
C HIS A 721 -5.31 -17.33 -22.43
N GLU A 722 -5.16 -16.66 -23.57
CA GLU A 722 -6.22 -16.58 -24.58
C GLU A 722 -5.87 -17.56 -25.70
N ALA A 723 -6.68 -18.60 -25.87
CA ALA A 723 -6.53 -19.48 -27.03
C ALA A 723 -6.94 -18.75 -28.33
N GLU A 724 -7.98 -17.90 -28.25
CA GLU A 724 -8.48 -17.04 -29.33
C GLU A 724 -8.99 -15.69 -28.78
N PRO A 725 -9.06 -14.62 -29.59
CA PRO A 725 -9.65 -13.35 -29.17
C PRO A 725 -11.09 -13.51 -28.68
N GLY A 726 -11.35 -13.14 -27.42
CA GLY A 726 -12.67 -13.29 -26.80
C GLY A 726 -12.86 -14.60 -26.00
N ASP A 727 -11.78 -15.35 -25.78
CA ASP A 727 -11.77 -16.49 -24.84
C ASP A 727 -11.94 -16.03 -23.39
N ASP A 728 -13.15 -16.24 -22.86
CA ASP A 728 -13.51 -15.89 -21.49
C ASP A 728 -13.23 -17.05 -20.48
N SER A 729 -12.55 -18.14 -20.87
CA SER A 729 -12.30 -19.30 -20.00
C SER A 729 -11.55 -18.94 -18.71
N SER A 730 -10.49 -18.15 -18.81
CA SER A 730 -9.75 -17.64 -17.66
C SER A 730 -10.61 -16.73 -16.77
N LEU A 731 -11.52 -15.96 -17.38
CA LEU A 731 -12.45 -15.09 -16.65
C LEU A 731 -13.53 -15.92 -15.92
N GLN A 732 -14.04 -16.97 -16.54
CA GLN A 732 -14.97 -17.93 -15.93
C GLN A 732 -14.32 -18.65 -14.75
N GLN A 733 -13.08 -19.13 -14.89
CA GLN A 733 -12.36 -19.77 -13.79
C GLN A 733 -12.15 -18.80 -12.61
N ALA A 734 -11.83 -17.53 -12.88
CA ALA A 734 -11.70 -16.51 -11.85
C ALA A 734 -13.03 -16.22 -11.12
N LEU A 735 -14.16 -16.24 -11.84
CA LEU A 735 -15.50 -16.13 -11.25
C LEU A 735 -15.83 -17.35 -10.37
N ASP A 736 -15.54 -18.56 -10.84
CA ASP A 736 -15.74 -19.80 -10.09
C ASP A 736 -14.88 -19.78 -8.80
N ALA A 737 -13.62 -19.33 -8.88
CA ALA A 737 -12.74 -19.13 -7.72
C ALA A 737 -13.30 -18.09 -6.73
N PHE A 738 -13.95 -17.03 -7.23
CA PHE A 738 -14.56 -16.00 -6.38
C PHE A 738 -15.75 -16.56 -5.59
N VAL A 739 -16.55 -17.42 -6.20
CA VAL A 739 -17.66 -18.11 -5.52
C VAL A 739 -17.12 -19.11 -4.50
N LEU A 740 -16.12 -19.94 -4.86
CA LEU A 740 -15.51 -20.92 -3.94
C LEU A 740 -14.87 -20.27 -2.72
N SER A 741 -14.07 -19.22 -2.92
CA SER A 741 -13.44 -18.50 -1.81
C SER A 741 -14.49 -17.87 -0.88
N GLY A 742 -15.62 -17.42 -1.42
CA GLY A 742 -16.76 -16.96 -0.62
C GLY A 742 -17.40 -18.09 0.18
N ALA A 743 -17.59 -19.26 -0.43
CA ALA A 743 -18.14 -20.44 0.24
C ALA A 743 -17.24 -20.94 1.38
N ILE A 744 -15.91 -20.98 1.16
CA ILE A 744 -14.95 -21.39 2.20
C ILE A 744 -14.93 -20.40 3.37
N LYS A 745 -15.03 -19.08 3.10
CA LYS A 745 -15.18 -18.08 4.17
C LYS A 745 -16.44 -18.32 5.00
N LEU A 746 -17.59 -18.55 4.36
CA LEU A 746 -18.84 -18.83 5.09
C LEU A 746 -18.77 -20.15 5.86
N TYR A 747 -18.09 -21.16 5.31
CA TYR A 747 -17.83 -22.43 6.01
C TYR A 747 -17.00 -22.20 7.29
N ARG A 748 -15.92 -21.41 7.21
CA ARG A 748 -15.08 -21.06 8.36
C ARG A 748 -15.86 -20.25 9.41
N GLU A 749 -16.61 -19.25 8.98
CA GLU A 749 -17.50 -18.44 9.83
C GLU A 749 -18.57 -19.28 10.53
N ALA A 750 -19.08 -20.34 9.88
CA ALA A 750 -20.07 -21.23 10.49
C ALA A 750 -19.47 -22.16 11.58
N LEU A 751 -18.20 -22.54 11.45
CA LEU A 751 -17.51 -23.39 12.42
C LEU A 751 -16.95 -22.63 13.61
N ASP A 752 -16.45 -21.42 13.36
CA ASP A 752 -15.91 -20.54 14.39
C ASP A 752 -16.42 -19.09 14.20
N PRO A 753 -17.69 -18.82 14.54
CA PRO A 753 -18.29 -17.50 14.39
C PRO A 753 -17.73 -16.47 15.37
N ARG A 754 -16.94 -16.89 16.37
CA ARG A 754 -16.32 -15.97 17.34
C ARG A 754 -15.00 -15.42 16.80
N SER A 755 -14.21 -16.25 16.12
CA SER A 755 -12.92 -15.83 15.56
C SER A 755 -13.04 -15.26 14.15
N PHE A 756 -14.06 -15.63 13.37
CA PHE A 756 -14.20 -15.18 11.99
C PHE A 756 -15.53 -14.48 11.72
N ALA A 757 -15.45 -13.20 11.32
CA ALA A 757 -16.59 -12.42 10.83
C ALA A 757 -16.20 -11.72 9.51
N TYR A 758 -16.37 -12.42 8.38
CA TYR A 758 -15.94 -11.90 7.07
C TYR A 758 -16.91 -10.83 6.55
N ARG A 759 -16.68 -9.58 6.96
CA ARG A 759 -17.47 -8.41 6.53
C ARG A 759 -17.40 -8.18 5.02
N HIS A 760 -16.24 -8.42 4.41
CA HIS A 760 -15.99 -8.13 2.99
C HIS A 760 -15.54 -9.36 2.20
N HIS A 761 -16.01 -9.44 0.96
CA HIS A 761 -15.61 -10.43 -0.03
C HIS A 761 -15.64 -9.82 -1.43
N THR A 762 -14.48 -9.49 -1.98
CA THR A 762 -14.40 -8.76 -3.24
C THR A 762 -13.53 -9.45 -4.27
N MET A 763 -13.88 -9.20 -5.53
CA MET A 763 -13.07 -9.53 -6.69
C MET A 763 -12.75 -8.23 -7.42
N LEU A 764 -11.52 -8.08 -7.91
CA LEU A 764 -11.10 -6.93 -8.69
C LEU A 764 -10.76 -7.35 -10.12
N VAL A 765 -11.37 -6.71 -11.11
CA VAL A 765 -11.14 -6.98 -12.53
C VAL A 765 -10.59 -5.74 -13.22
N HIS A 766 -9.35 -5.84 -13.71
CA HIS A 766 -8.61 -4.77 -14.37
C HIS A 766 -8.13 -5.20 -15.75
N GLU A 767 -8.89 -4.87 -16.78
CA GLU A 767 -8.55 -5.18 -18.18
C GLU A 767 -8.10 -3.94 -18.97
N SER A 768 -8.79 -2.80 -18.80
CA SER A 768 -8.52 -1.58 -19.56
C SER A 768 -8.55 -0.33 -18.68
N VAL A 769 -8.13 0.80 -19.26
CA VAL A 769 -8.33 2.15 -18.70
C VAL A 769 -9.56 2.84 -19.27
N ARG A 770 -10.11 2.34 -20.37
CA ARG A 770 -11.20 3.00 -21.10
C ARG A 770 -12.53 2.63 -20.47
N ILE A 771 -13.33 3.67 -20.20
CA ILE A 771 -14.67 3.52 -19.62
C ILE A 771 -15.62 2.70 -20.52
N ALA A 772 -15.43 2.76 -21.85
CA ALA A 772 -16.22 1.98 -22.79
C ALA A 772 -16.00 0.47 -22.57
N ASP A 773 -14.75 0.05 -22.52
CA ASP A 773 -14.33 -1.34 -22.31
C ASP A 773 -14.85 -1.88 -20.96
N HIS A 774 -14.98 -1.05 -19.93
CA HIS A 774 -15.55 -1.47 -18.64
C HIS A 774 -17.03 -1.86 -18.73
N ARG A 775 -17.82 -1.22 -19.60
CA ARG A 775 -19.23 -1.62 -19.81
C ARG A 775 -19.32 -2.97 -20.50
N GLU A 776 -18.51 -3.18 -21.53
CA GLU A 776 -18.45 -4.45 -22.25
C GLU A 776 -17.99 -5.59 -21.33
N LEU A 777 -16.96 -5.35 -20.53
CA LEU A 777 -16.51 -6.29 -19.50
C LEU A 777 -17.59 -6.58 -18.46
N MET A 778 -18.33 -5.57 -18.00
CA MET A 778 -19.46 -5.79 -17.09
C MET A 778 -20.52 -6.67 -17.75
N ASP A 779 -20.87 -6.42 -19.01
CA ASP A 779 -21.85 -7.24 -19.73
C ASP A 779 -21.37 -8.69 -19.92
N ARG A 780 -20.07 -8.90 -20.18
CA ARG A 780 -19.45 -10.24 -20.19
C ARG A 780 -19.53 -10.93 -18.83
N LEU A 781 -19.10 -10.25 -17.76
CA LEU A 781 -19.19 -10.78 -16.40
C LEU A 781 -20.62 -11.15 -16.00
N LEU A 782 -21.61 -10.32 -16.35
CA LEU A 782 -23.02 -10.61 -16.06
C LEU A 782 -23.56 -11.79 -16.88
N LYS A 783 -23.07 -12.01 -18.10
CA LYS A 783 -23.39 -13.22 -18.88
C LYS A 783 -22.79 -14.47 -18.24
N LEU A 784 -21.54 -14.40 -17.78
CA LEU A 784 -20.82 -15.52 -17.15
C LEU A 784 -21.31 -15.84 -15.72
N TRP A 785 -21.78 -14.84 -14.97
CA TRP A 785 -22.25 -14.97 -13.58
C TRP A 785 -23.48 -15.89 -13.39
N TYR A 786 -24.13 -16.27 -14.49
CA TYR A 786 -25.28 -17.18 -14.57
C TYR A 786 -26.63 -16.62 -14.08
N VAL A 787 -27.68 -17.16 -14.71
CA VAL A 787 -29.10 -16.79 -14.70
C VAL A 787 -29.81 -17.33 -13.44
N PRO A 788 -30.94 -16.76 -12.96
CA PRO A 788 -31.59 -17.18 -11.71
C PRO A 788 -32.01 -18.66 -11.70
N GLY A 789 -31.59 -19.42 -10.68
CA GLY A 789 -31.95 -20.83 -10.47
C GLY A 789 -30.94 -21.60 -9.58
N PRO A 790 -31.27 -22.85 -9.18
CA PRO A 790 -30.30 -23.76 -8.55
C PRO A 790 -29.12 -24.03 -9.49
N LEU A 791 -27.93 -24.28 -8.92
CA LEU A 791 -26.73 -24.57 -9.70
C LEU A 791 -26.94 -25.80 -10.62
N GLU A 792 -26.62 -25.62 -11.89
CA GLU A 792 -26.60 -26.73 -12.85
C GLU A 792 -25.44 -27.69 -12.55
N ALA A 793 -25.62 -28.96 -12.93
CA ALA A 793 -24.64 -30.02 -12.68
C ALA A 793 -23.25 -29.70 -13.27
N GLU A 794 -23.20 -29.04 -14.43
CA GLU A 794 -21.96 -28.63 -15.07
C GLU A 794 -21.20 -27.57 -14.24
N ALA A 795 -21.91 -26.58 -13.68
CA ALA A 795 -21.29 -25.56 -12.84
C ALA A 795 -20.73 -26.16 -11.54
N LEU A 796 -21.44 -27.09 -10.90
CA LEU A 796 -20.94 -27.83 -9.74
C LEU A 796 -19.71 -28.69 -10.08
N HIS A 797 -19.67 -29.29 -11.27
CA HIS A 797 -18.52 -30.05 -11.73
C HIS A 797 -17.27 -29.15 -11.87
N ARG A 798 -17.41 -27.96 -12.49
CA ARG A 798 -16.30 -26.98 -12.58
C ARG A 798 -15.81 -26.53 -11.20
N LEU A 799 -16.73 -26.20 -10.30
CA LEU A 799 -16.42 -25.78 -8.93
C LEU A 799 -15.69 -26.89 -8.15
N ARG A 800 -16.13 -28.15 -8.28
CA ARG A 800 -15.46 -29.30 -7.66
C ARG A 800 -14.05 -29.48 -8.21
N ALA A 801 -13.90 -29.48 -9.52
CA ALA A 801 -12.60 -29.64 -10.16
C ALA A 801 -11.62 -28.53 -9.71
N LEU A 802 -12.08 -27.28 -9.64
CA LEU A 802 -11.26 -26.16 -9.16
C LEU A 802 -10.94 -26.27 -7.66
N TYR A 803 -11.86 -26.78 -6.83
CA TYR A 803 -11.58 -27.03 -5.41
C TYR A 803 -10.49 -28.09 -5.23
N ASP A 804 -10.65 -29.25 -5.87
CA ASP A 804 -9.76 -30.40 -5.72
C ASP A 804 -8.35 -30.15 -6.28
N LEU A 805 -8.25 -29.43 -7.41
CA LEU A 805 -6.98 -29.18 -8.09
C LEU A 805 -6.22 -27.94 -7.56
N ASP A 806 -6.91 -27.00 -6.91
CA ASP A 806 -6.32 -25.71 -6.49
C ASP A 806 -6.54 -25.44 -5.00
N PHE A 807 -7.78 -25.17 -4.58
CA PHE A 807 -8.05 -24.66 -3.22
C PHE A 807 -7.70 -25.66 -2.12
N ALA A 808 -8.03 -26.94 -2.27
CA ALA A 808 -7.73 -27.95 -1.26
C ALA A 808 -6.22 -28.16 -1.06
N PRO A 809 -5.40 -28.37 -2.13
CA PRO A 809 -3.94 -28.46 -2.00
C PRO A 809 -3.29 -27.22 -1.39
N VAL A 810 -3.74 -26.01 -1.77
CA VAL A 810 -3.19 -24.76 -1.22
C VAL A 810 -3.57 -24.62 0.25
N SER A 811 -4.83 -24.83 0.60
CA SER A 811 -5.31 -24.76 2.00
C SER A 811 -4.64 -25.81 2.87
N ALA A 812 -4.29 -26.98 2.32
CA ALA A 812 -3.58 -28.02 3.05
C ALA A 812 -2.22 -27.55 3.61
N HIS A 813 -1.54 -26.65 2.90
CA HIS A 813 -0.19 -26.18 3.23
C HIS A 813 -0.14 -24.73 3.74
N ARG A 814 -1.13 -23.90 3.40
CA ARG A 814 -1.12 -22.45 3.65
C ARG A 814 -2.20 -21.96 4.61
N ALA A 815 -3.22 -22.78 4.91
CA ALA A 815 -4.30 -22.37 5.79
C ALA A 815 -3.96 -22.54 7.29
N GLU A 816 -2.70 -22.79 7.66
CA GLU A 816 -2.25 -22.97 9.05
C GLU A 816 -3.26 -23.78 9.90
N ASP A 817 -3.75 -23.20 10.99
CA ASP A 817 -4.73 -23.79 11.92
C ASP A 817 -6.19 -23.47 11.56
N LEU A 818 -6.45 -22.89 10.37
CA LEU A 818 -7.81 -22.55 9.92
C LEU A 818 -8.60 -23.81 9.57
N ALA A 819 -9.92 -23.75 9.78
CA ALA A 819 -10.83 -24.81 9.39
C ALA A 819 -10.82 -25.03 7.86
N ARG A 820 -10.82 -26.30 7.46
CA ARG A 820 -10.77 -26.75 6.06
C ARG A 820 -11.88 -27.77 5.79
N PRO A 821 -12.65 -27.64 4.71
CA PRO A 821 -13.60 -28.66 4.30
C PRO A 821 -12.89 -29.98 4.01
N VAL A 822 -13.38 -31.09 4.57
CA VAL A 822 -12.79 -32.41 4.32
C VAL A 822 -13.03 -32.86 2.87
N SER A 823 -14.15 -32.43 2.29
CA SER A 823 -14.50 -32.66 0.89
C SER A 823 -15.24 -31.47 0.30
N PHE A 824 -15.34 -31.41 -1.03
CA PHE A 824 -16.15 -30.42 -1.74
C PHE A 824 -17.64 -30.46 -1.31
N ASP A 825 -18.15 -31.62 -0.92
CA ASP A 825 -19.57 -31.79 -0.58
C ASP A 825 -19.99 -30.93 0.64
N GLU A 826 -19.08 -30.70 1.57
CA GLU A 826 -19.31 -29.81 2.71
C GLU A 826 -19.48 -28.34 2.30
N LEU A 827 -18.97 -27.94 1.13
CA LEU A 827 -19.10 -26.58 0.62
C LEU A 827 -20.43 -26.32 -0.09
N ILE A 828 -21.16 -27.36 -0.52
CA ILE A 828 -22.40 -27.23 -1.29
C ILE A 828 -23.41 -26.27 -0.63
N PRO A 829 -23.71 -26.36 0.68
CA PRO A 829 -24.64 -25.42 1.33
C PRO A 829 -24.16 -23.97 1.32
N TYR A 830 -22.84 -23.76 1.35
CA TYR A 830 -22.23 -22.44 1.44
C TYR A 830 -22.04 -21.78 0.07
N ILE A 831 -22.01 -22.55 -1.02
CA ILE A 831 -21.90 -22.01 -2.38
C ILE A 831 -23.13 -21.14 -2.70
N ASP A 832 -24.34 -21.64 -2.47
CA ASP A 832 -25.55 -20.84 -2.73
C ASP A 832 -25.70 -19.65 -1.77
N ALA A 833 -25.25 -19.80 -0.51
CA ALA A 833 -25.19 -18.70 0.44
C ALA A 833 -24.23 -17.60 -0.05
N ALA A 834 -23.04 -17.97 -0.54
CA ALA A 834 -22.07 -17.04 -1.11
C ALA A 834 -22.62 -16.32 -2.35
N ARG A 835 -23.22 -17.06 -3.30
CA ARG A 835 -23.86 -16.47 -4.49
C ARG A 835 -24.95 -15.47 -4.12
N THR A 836 -25.81 -15.83 -3.17
CA THR A 836 -26.89 -14.97 -2.68
C THR A 836 -26.35 -13.68 -2.05
N ARG A 837 -25.30 -13.80 -1.22
CA ARG A 837 -24.65 -12.65 -0.56
C ARG A 837 -23.95 -11.73 -1.57
N ILE A 838 -23.31 -12.29 -2.61
CA ILE A 838 -22.67 -11.51 -3.68
C ILE A 838 -23.70 -10.80 -4.58
N ALA A 839 -24.78 -11.50 -4.95
CA ALA A 839 -25.87 -10.90 -5.70
C ALA A 839 -26.52 -9.75 -4.91
N GLY A 840 -26.72 -9.90 -3.61
CA GLY A 840 -27.27 -8.84 -2.76
C GLY A 840 -28.74 -8.56 -3.05
N GLY A 841 -29.54 -9.62 -3.25
CA GLY A 841 -30.98 -9.50 -3.52
C GLY A 841 -31.28 -8.95 -4.92
N SER A 842 -31.80 -7.71 -5.01
CA SER A 842 -32.21 -7.03 -6.26
C SER A 842 -31.10 -6.23 -6.95
N GLU A 843 -29.91 -6.15 -6.37
CA GLU A 843 -28.76 -5.45 -6.93
C GLU A 843 -27.90 -6.35 -7.85
N LYS A 844 -27.07 -5.75 -8.70
CA LYS A 844 -26.14 -6.50 -9.56
C LYS A 844 -24.91 -6.96 -8.76
N PRO A 845 -24.30 -8.11 -9.07
CA PRO A 845 -23.07 -8.60 -8.43
C PRO A 845 -21.83 -7.79 -8.83
N VAL A 846 -21.88 -7.10 -9.98
CA VAL A 846 -20.79 -6.31 -10.55
C VAL A 846 -21.05 -4.82 -10.37
N ILE A 847 -20.02 -4.09 -9.94
CA ILE A 847 -20.00 -2.63 -9.80
C ILE A 847 -18.88 -2.06 -10.67
N THR A 848 -19.23 -1.11 -11.54
CA THR A 848 -18.24 -0.34 -12.31
C THR A 848 -17.86 0.95 -11.59
N VAL A 849 -16.56 1.19 -11.43
CA VAL A 849 -15.99 2.36 -10.76
C VAL A 849 -15.13 3.17 -11.74
N ASN A 850 -15.70 4.26 -12.29
CA ASN A 850 -14.98 5.17 -13.18
C ASN A 850 -14.71 6.56 -12.58
N GLY A 851 -15.44 6.94 -11.53
CA GLY A 851 -15.29 8.23 -10.88
C GLY A 851 -15.98 8.30 -9.51
N ASP A 852 -15.81 9.43 -8.83
CA ASP A 852 -16.30 9.64 -7.45
C ASP A 852 -17.82 9.46 -7.37
N ARG A 853 -18.53 9.99 -8.37
CA ARG A 853 -19.98 9.82 -8.50
C ARG A 853 -20.40 8.36 -8.65
N ASP A 854 -19.58 7.53 -9.27
CA ASP A 854 -19.90 6.11 -9.45
C ASP A 854 -19.69 5.35 -8.15
N ILE A 855 -18.66 5.68 -7.37
CA ILE A 855 -18.45 5.08 -6.05
C ILE A 855 -19.54 5.50 -5.07
N GLU A 856 -19.87 6.80 -5.05
CA GLU A 856 -20.95 7.35 -4.24
C GLU A 856 -22.31 6.74 -4.61
N ARG A 857 -22.61 6.58 -5.91
CA ARG A 857 -23.86 5.97 -6.40
C ARG A 857 -23.91 4.47 -6.21
N ALA A 858 -22.82 3.77 -6.47
CA ALA A 858 -22.71 2.32 -6.31
C ALA A 858 -22.47 1.90 -4.87
N SER A 859 -22.31 2.88 -3.98
CA SER A 859 -22.37 2.67 -2.55
C SER A 859 -21.18 1.80 -2.06
N VAL A 860 -20.04 1.80 -2.76
CA VAL A 860 -18.86 1.04 -2.34
C VAL A 860 -18.13 1.81 -1.24
N ASP A 861 -18.49 1.49 0.00
CA ASP A 861 -17.90 2.03 1.22
C ASP A 861 -17.65 0.87 2.19
N PHE A 862 -16.38 0.42 2.22
CA PHE A 862 -15.93 -0.68 3.08
C PHE A 862 -16.03 -0.32 4.57
N ASP A 863 -15.89 0.96 4.91
CA ASP A 863 -15.95 1.42 6.29
C ASP A 863 -17.38 1.39 6.84
N GLN A 864 -18.41 1.63 6.00
CA GLN A 864 -19.79 1.74 6.45
C GLN A 864 -20.62 0.45 6.33
N ARG A 865 -20.35 -0.43 5.36
CA ARG A 865 -21.19 -1.63 5.16
C ARG A 865 -20.42 -2.84 4.63
N PRO A 866 -20.91 -4.07 4.89
CA PRO A 866 -20.43 -5.26 4.21
C PRO A 866 -20.44 -5.09 2.69
N VAL A 867 -19.35 -5.48 2.02
CA VAL A 867 -19.22 -5.39 0.57
C VAL A 867 -18.87 -6.77 0.03
N TRP A 868 -19.83 -7.38 -0.66
CA TRP A 868 -19.69 -8.68 -1.32
C TRP A 868 -19.93 -8.49 -2.81
N LYS A 869 -18.93 -8.04 -3.57
CA LYS A 869 -19.11 -7.54 -4.96
C LYS A 869 -17.88 -7.74 -5.84
N ILE A 870 -18.12 -7.82 -7.15
CA ILE A 870 -17.09 -7.75 -8.19
C ILE A 870 -16.91 -6.29 -8.59
N LEU A 871 -15.69 -5.78 -8.43
CA LEU A 871 -15.31 -4.41 -8.78
C LEU A 871 -14.61 -4.41 -10.13
N VAL A 872 -15.17 -3.65 -11.07
CA VAL A 872 -14.57 -3.36 -12.38
C VAL A 872 -14.19 -1.90 -12.40
N GLY A 873 -12.96 -1.54 -12.75
CA GLY A 873 -12.65 -0.12 -12.85
C GLY A 873 -11.34 0.26 -13.51
N GLY A 874 -11.15 1.56 -13.64
CA GLY A 874 -10.02 2.17 -14.34
C GLY A 874 -8.92 2.70 -13.41
N ALA A 875 -8.29 3.81 -13.80
CA ALA A 875 -7.14 4.40 -13.09
C ALA A 875 -7.39 4.81 -11.61
N LYS A 876 -8.66 4.88 -11.16
CA LYS A 876 -9.01 5.31 -9.80
C LYS A 876 -9.08 4.17 -8.76
N LEU A 877 -9.47 2.96 -9.14
CA LEU A 877 -9.31 1.77 -8.26
C LEU A 877 -7.83 1.37 -8.13
N ALA A 878 -7.02 1.83 -9.08
CA ALA A 878 -5.59 1.58 -9.17
C ALA A 878 -4.73 2.39 -8.19
N ARG A 879 -5.20 3.47 -7.54
CA ARG A 879 -4.37 4.33 -6.67
C ARG A 879 -5.13 4.86 -5.43
N GLY A 880 -4.51 4.83 -4.24
CA GLY A 880 -5.06 5.37 -2.99
C GLY A 880 -6.25 4.66 -2.35
N PHE A 881 -7.05 3.89 -3.10
CA PHE A 881 -8.25 3.22 -2.59
C PHE A 881 -7.94 1.81 -2.04
N THR A 882 -8.25 1.56 -0.77
CA THR A 882 -8.11 0.22 -0.17
C THR A 882 -9.31 -0.65 -0.55
N VAL A 883 -9.05 -1.81 -1.14
CA VAL A 883 -10.08 -2.81 -1.47
C VAL A 883 -10.02 -3.90 -0.40
N GLU A 884 -11.03 -3.98 0.46
CA GLU A 884 -11.07 -4.95 1.56
C GLU A 884 -11.76 -6.25 1.15
N GLY A 885 -11.39 -7.35 1.82
CA GLY A 885 -11.94 -8.67 1.53
C GLY A 885 -11.56 -9.24 0.16
N LEU A 886 -10.53 -8.68 -0.50
CA LEU A 886 -10.12 -9.08 -1.84
C LEU A 886 -9.56 -10.51 -1.85
N THR A 887 -10.26 -11.42 -2.51
CA THR A 887 -9.82 -12.81 -2.69
C THR A 887 -9.33 -13.06 -4.10
N ILE A 888 -9.99 -12.52 -5.12
CA ILE A 888 -9.65 -12.78 -6.53
C ILE A 888 -9.28 -11.48 -7.24
N SER A 889 -8.12 -11.45 -7.89
CA SER A 889 -7.70 -10.36 -8.78
C SER A 889 -7.54 -10.89 -10.20
N TYR A 890 -8.23 -10.29 -11.17
CA TYR A 890 -8.08 -10.59 -12.60
C TYR A 890 -7.46 -9.38 -13.30
N TYR A 891 -6.25 -9.54 -13.81
CA TYR A 891 -5.38 -8.43 -14.19
C TYR A 891 -4.71 -8.61 -15.55
N ARG A 892 -5.05 -7.70 -16.49
CA ARG A 892 -4.51 -7.65 -17.86
C ARG A 892 -3.93 -6.28 -18.22
N ARG A 893 -3.87 -5.35 -17.26
CA ARG A 893 -3.52 -3.96 -17.55
C ARG A 893 -2.01 -3.72 -17.49
N ALA A 894 -1.40 -3.40 -18.63
CA ALA A 894 0.00 -2.95 -18.67
C ALA A 894 0.18 -1.50 -18.20
N ALA A 895 1.34 -1.22 -17.60
CA ALA A 895 1.82 0.12 -17.27
C ALA A 895 3.31 0.24 -17.65
N SER A 896 3.74 1.40 -18.12
CA SER A 896 5.14 1.68 -18.49
C SER A 896 5.99 2.24 -17.35
N GLN A 897 5.36 2.50 -16.20
CA GLN A 897 5.96 3.08 -15.01
C GLN A 897 5.81 2.10 -13.86
N ALA A 898 6.92 1.89 -13.16
CA ALA A 898 7.03 0.92 -12.10
C ALA A 898 6.14 1.35 -10.93
N ASP A 899 6.32 2.57 -10.39
CA ASP A 899 5.49 3.13 -9.31
C ASP A 899 3.97 2.91 -9.50
N THR A 900 3.49 3.10 -10.72
CA THR A 900 2.08 2.94 -11.11
C THR A 900 1.67 1.48 -11.06
N LEU A 901 2.50 0.56 -11.57
CA LEU A 901 2.22 -0.87 -11.58
C LEU A 901 2.19 -1.42 -10.14
N MET A 902 3.14 -1.04 -9.27
CA MET A 902 3.12 -1.44 -7.86
C MET A 902 1.89 -0.94 -7.11
N GLN A 903 1.51 0.32 -7.32
CA GLN A 903 0.29 0.86 -6.70
C GLN A 903 -0.96 0.13 -7.17
N MET A 904 -0.95 -0.42 -8.38
CA MET A 904 -2.04 -1.23 -8.92
C MET A 904 -2.15 -2.64 -8.34
N GLY A 905 -1.11 -3.14 -7.66
CA GLY A 905 -1.09 -4.42 -6.97
C GLY A 905 -2.01 -4.46 -5.75
N ARG A 906 -3.32 -4.36 -5.95
CA ARG A 906 -4.35 -4.32 -4.88
C ARG A 906 -4.50 -5.64 -4.13
N TRP A 907 -3.96 -6.73 -4.69
CA TRP A 907 -3.88 -8.04 -4.03
C TRP A 907 -2.88 -8.06 -2.87
N PHE A 908 -2.07 -7.02 -2.69
CA PHE A 908 -1.30 -6.83 -1.45
C PHE A 908 -2.21 -6.37 -0.29
N GLY A 909 -1.77 -6.53 0.94
CA GLY A 909 -2.51 -6.14 2.14
C GLY A 909 -2.72 -7.29 3.14
N PHE A 910 -3.38 -6.96 4.26
CA PHE A 910 -3.75 -7.93 5.28
C PHE A 910 -4.86 -8.88 4.79
N ARG A 911 -4.75 -10.17 5.13
CA ARG A 911 -5.65 -11.25 4.67
C ARG A 911 -6.01 -12.20 5.82
N GLU A 912 -6.35 -11.62 6.96
CA GLU A 912 -6.64 -12.34 8.20
C GLU A 912 -7.72 -13.40 8.01
N GLY A 913 -7.39 -14.66 8.30
CA GLY A 913 -8.29 -15.80 8.16
C GLY A 913 -8.60 -16.24 6.72
N TYR A 914 -7.99 -15.66 5.68
CA TYR A 914 -8.24 -16.08 4.28
C TYR A 914 -7.06 -15.92 3.31
N ALA A 915 -5.83 -15.77 3.81
CA ALA A 915 -4.62 -15.63 2.98
C ALA A 915 -4.47 -16.76 1.94
N ASP A 916 -4.78 -17.99 2.34
CA ASP A 916 -4.75 -19.20 1.51
C ASP A 916 -5.76 -19.18 0.35
N LEU A 917 -6.80 -18.36 0.44
CA LEU A 917 -7.87 -18.24 -0.56
C LEU A 917 -7.57 -17.21 -1.65
N VAL A 918 -6.48 -16.45 -1.53
CA VAL A 918 -6.16 -15.36 -2.47
C VAL A 918 -5.62 -15.92 -3.79
N ARG A 919 -6.18 -15.48 -4.92
CA ARG A 919 -5.71 -15.82 -6.28
C ARG A 919 -5.53 -14.59 -7.16
N LEU A 920 -4.38 -14.54 -7.84
CA LEU A 920 -4.04 -13.55 -8.86
C LEU A 920 -4.06 -14.21 -10.24
N TYR A 921 -5.06 -13.87 -11.05
CA TYR A 921 -5.11 -14.15 -12.47
C TYR A 921 -4.41 -13.02 -13.21
N ILE A 922 -3.29 -13.32 -13.86
CA ILE A 922 -2.45 -12.30 -14.50
C ILE A 922 -2.00 -12.73 -15.89
N SER A 923 -2.05 -11.79 -16.84
CA SER A 923 -1.66 -12.06 -18.22
C SER A 923 -0.15 -12.07 -18.42
N ARG A 924 0.32 -13.03 -19.22
CA ARG A 924 1.75 -13.26 -19.50
C ARG A 924 2.14 -12.97 -20.95
N GLY A 925 1.23 -12.40 -21.74
CA GLY A 925 1.42 -12.15 -23.16
C GLY A 925 0.64 -10.95 -23.70
N GLU A 926 0.51 -9.88 -22.91
CA GLU A 926 -0.31 -8.74 -23.34
C GLU A 926 0.35 -7.94 -24.46
N ALA A 927 -0.43 -7.64 -25.49
CA ALA A 927 0.00 -6.77 -26.59
C ALA A 927 0.07 -5.31 -26.14
N ALA A 928 1.28 -4.76 -26.04
CA ALA A 928 1.53 -3.35 -25.77
C ALA A 928 2.25 -2.70 -26.97
N GLY A 929 1.46 -2.27 -27.96
CA GLY A 929 2.00 -1.81 -29.23
C GLY A 929 2.59 -2.98 -30.03
N ASN A 930 3.85 -2.89 -30.46
CA ASN A 930 4.54 -3.96 -31.20
C ASN A 930 5.29 -4.95 -30.28
N LYS A 931 5.00 -4.97 -28.98
CA LYS A 931 5.70 -5.80 -28.00
C LYS A 931 4.71 -6.58 -27.15
N GLU A 932 5.04 -7.83 -26.90
CA GLU A 932 4.36 -8.68 -25.94
C GLU A 932 4.96 -8.46 -24.54
N ILE A 933 4.11 -8.27 -23.54
CA ILE A 933 4.50 -7.99 -22.16
C ILE A 933 3.99 -9.09 -21.24
N ASP A 934 4.92 -9.72 -20.51
CA ASP A 934 4.61 -10.55 -19.36
C ASP A 934 4.44 -9.66 -18.12
N LEU A 935 3.20 -9.48 -17.67
CA LEU A 935 2.88 -8.65 -16.51
C LEU A 935 3.33 -9.32 -15.21
N TYR A 936 3.32 -10.64 -15.12
CA TYR A 936 3.81 -11.35 -13.94
C TYR A 936 5.30 -11.10 -13.73
N LYS A 937 6.09 -11.23 -14.81
CA LYS A 937 7.52 -10.90 -14.79
C LYS A 937 7.76 -9.42 -14.49
N ALA A 938 6.89 -8.53 -14.99
CA ALA A 938 6.97 -7.10 -14.68
C ALA A 938 6.80 -6.81 -13.18
N PHE A 939 5.78 -7.39 -12.54
CA PHE A 939 5.63 -7.30 -11.09
C PHE A 939 6.79 -7.94 -10.33
N ALA A 940 7.23 -9.16 -10.69
CA ALA A 940 8.35 -9.82 -10.03
C ALA A 940 9.64 -8.97 -10.05
N THR A 941 9.94 -8.38 -11.22
CA THR A 941 11.10 -7.49 -11.42
C THR A 941 11.01 -6.26 -10.54
N MET A 942 9.85 -5.61 -10.53
CA MET A 942 9.61 -4.44 -9.71
C MET A 942 9.78 -4.68 -8.22
N CYS A 943 9.38 -5.86 -7.76
CA CYS A 943 9.53 -6.23 -6.36
C CYS A 943 11.02 -6.38 -6.02
N ARG A 944 11.83 -6.92 -6.94
CA ARG A 944 13.29 -6.90 -6.80
C ARG A 944 13.83 -5.47 -6.77
N ASP A 945 13.37 -4.58 -7.64
CA ASP A 945 13.80 -3.17 -7.65
C ASP A 945 13.52 -2.48 -6.28
N GLU A 946 12.35 -2.71 -5.68
CA GLU A 946 12.00 -2.16 -4.36
C GLU A 946 12.81 -2.79 -3.22
N GLU A 947 13.00 -4.11 -3.24
CA GLU A 947 13.72 -4.84 -2.20
C GLU A 947 15.21 -4.51 -2.20
N GLU A 948 15.84 -4.48 -3.38
CA GLU A 948 17.20 -4.02 -3.56
C GLU A 948 17.36 -2.59 -3.02
N PHE A 949 16.40 -1.72 -3.34
CA PHE A 949 16.39 -0.36 -2.80
C PHE A 949 16.33 -0.35 -1.26
N ARG A 950 15.44 -1.14 -0.64
CA ARG A 950 15.35 -1.26 0.82
C ARG A 950 16.62 -1.86 1.45
N SER A 951 17.23 -2.86 0.80
CA SER A 951 18.49 -3.46 1.25
C SER A 951 19.61 -2.43 1.25
N GLN A 952 19.74 -1.63 0.19
CA GLN A 952 20.72 -0.54 0.13
C GLN A 952 20.47 0.52 1.22
N LEU A 953 19.20 0.83 1.54
CA LEU A 953 18.90 1.72 2.66
C LEU A 953 19.40 1.14 4.00
N ALA A 954 19.31 -0.18 4.19
CA ALA A 954 19.82 -0.84 5.39
C ALA A 954 21.35 -0.69 5.49
N ASP A 955 22.06 -0.93 4.39
CA ASP A 955 23.51 -0.76 4.31
C ASP A 955 23.93 0.70 4.64
N TYR A 956 23.15 1.68 4.16
CA TYR A 956 23.42 3.10 4.39
C TYR A 956 23.06 3.60 5.78
N ALA A 957 22.20 2.88 6.51
CA ALA A 957 21.80 3.23 7.87
C ALA A 957 22.90 2.92 8.91
N HIS A 958 23.96 2.21 8.54
CA HIS A 958 25.08 1.94 9.44
C HIS A 958 25.81 3.23 9.86
N LEU A 959 26.11 3.31 11.16
CA LEU A 959 26.91 4.39 11.73
C LEU A 959 28.39 4.01 11.70
N VAL A 960 29.25 4.94 11.31
CA VAL A 960 30.71 4.82 11.39
C VAL A 960 31.19 5.82 12.45
N ASP A 961 31.86 5.34 13.50
CA ASP A 961 32.30 6.14 14.65
C ASP A 961 31.18 6.98 15.32
N GLY A 962 29.95 6.43 15.35
CA GLY A 962 28.78 7.10 15.92
C GLY A 962 28.15 8.18 15.04
N LYS A 963 28.66 8.38 13.81
CA LYS A 963 28.15 9.32 12.80
C LYS A 963 27.49 8.60 11.64
N PRO A 964 26.51 9.23 10.95
CA PRO A 964 25.91 8.63 9.76
C PRO A 964 26.96 8.47 8.67
N MET A 965 27.07 7.27 8.09
CA MET A 965 27.94 7.02 6.94
C MET A 965 27.51 7.86 5.74
N ILE A 966 26.20 7.99 5.54
CA ILE A 966 25.56 8.76 4.48
C ILE A 966 24.40 9.55 5.10
N THR A 967 24.30 10.83 4.77
CA THR A 967 23.12 11.66 5.10
C THR A 967 22.04 11.55 4.02
N PRO A 968 20.78 11.89 4.29
CA PRO A 968 19.72 11.87 3.27
C PRO A 968 20.02 12.74 2.05
N ALA A 969 20.68 13.89 2.22
CA ALA A 969 21.14 14.73 1.12
C ALA A 969 22.24 14.07 0.27
N GLN A 970 23.00 13.14 0.88
CA GLN A 970 24.03 12.37 0.21
C GLN A 970 23.51 11.05 -0.34
N LEU A 971 22.29 10.63 0.03
CA LEU A 971 21.67 9.37 -0.38
C LEU A 971 21.65 9.34 -1.92
N PRO A 972 22.52 8.58 -2.59
CA PRO A 972 22.44 8.37 -4.02
C PRO A 972 21.57 7.13 -4.14
N PRO A 973 20.24 7.28 -4.26
CA PRO A 973 19.40 6.12 -4.30
C PRO A 973 19.70 5.50 -5.66
N LEU A 974 20.48 4.41 -5.68
CA LEU A 974 20.75 3.70 -6.91
C LEU A 974 19.45 3.01 -7.27
N VAL A 975 18.57 3.75 -7.95
CA VAL A 975 17.30 3.23 -8.39
C VAL A 975 17.65 2.23 -9.48
N ALA A 976 17.53 0.96 -9.12
CA ALA A 976 17.73 -0.15 -10.01
C ALA A 976 16.55 -0.24 -10.99
N GLN A 977 16.86 -0.68 -12.20
CA GLN A 977 15.86 -1.03 -13.19
C GLN A 977 16.30 -2.32 -13.87
N TYR A 978 15.59 -3.41 -13.57
CA TYR A 978 15.88 -4.75 -14.10
C TYR A 978 15.15 -5.02 -15.44
N LEU A 979 14.02 -4.35 -15.72
CA LEU A 979 13.34 -4.40 -17.03
C LEU A 979 13.57 -3.12 -17.85
N PRO A 980 14.20 -3.18 -19.04
CA PRO A 980 14.61 -1.97 -19.78
C PRO A 980 13.47 -1.04 -20.21
N TRP A 981 12.27 -1.59 -20.39
CA TRP A 981 11.11 -0.84 -20.85
C TRP A 981 10.25 -0.29 -19.71
N LEU A 982 10.42 -0.81 -18.48
CA LEU A 982 9.66 -0.40 -17.30
C LEU A 982 10.49 0.60 -16.49
N LYS A 983 10.17 1.89 -16.61
CA LYS A 983 10.92 2.95 -15.91
C LYS A 983 10.50 3.03 -14.44
N PRO A 984 11.40 3.35 -13.49
CA PRO A 984 11.06 3.44 -12.07
C PRO A 984 9.86 4.37 -11.77
N THR A 985 9.81 5.52 -12.45
CA THR A 985 8.69 6.47 -12.37
C THR A 985 8.50 7.20 -13.70
N SER A 986 7.51 8.09 -13.78
CA SER A 986 7.21 8.87 -14.97
C SER A 986 8.43 9.71 -15.41
N PRO A 987 8.71 9.85 -16.72
CA PRO A 987 9.84 10.67 -17.20
C PRO A 987 9.84 12.11 -16.69
N THR A 988 8.67 12.69 -16.44
CA THR A 988 8.51 14.04 -15.88
C THR A 988 8.90 14.16 -14.41
N LYS A 989 9.13 13.05 -13.71
CA LYS A 989 9.65 13.00 -12.33
C LYS A 989 11.11 12.56 -12.27
N MET A 990 11.72 12.25 -13.42
CA MET A 990 13.11 11.78 -13.53
C MET A 990 14.03 12.85 -14.13
N TYR A 991 13.65 14.13 -14.09
CA TYR A 991 14.47 15.21 -14.70
C TYR A 991 15.85 15.33 -14.06
N ASN A 992 15.90 15.17 -12.73
CA ASN A 992 17.17 15.17 -12.02
C ASN A 992 17.79 13.77 -11.96
N ALA A 993 17.26 12.77 -12.67
CA ALA A 993 17.88 11.45 -12.69
C ALA A 993 19.09 11.43 -13.65
N GLU A 994 20.27 11.16 -13.11
CA GLU A 994 21.46 10.80 -13.87
C GLU A 994 21.55 9.29 -14.03
N LEU A 995 21.84 8.86 -15.25
CA LEU A 995 22.18 7.48 -15.56
C LEU A 995 23.61 7.20 -15.07
N VAL A 996 23.78 6.31 -14.09
CA VAL A 996 25.10 6.00 -13.49
C VAL A 996 25.74 4.80 -14.15
N GLU A 997 24.94 3.77 -14.39
CA GLU A 997 25.43 2.50 -14.93
C GLU A 997 24.39 1.94 -15.91
N VAL A 998 24.87 1.42 -17.04
CA VAL A 998 24.06 0.66 -18.00
C VAL A 998 24.76 -0.65 -18.31
N ARG A 999 24.27 -1.73 -17.71
CA ARG A 999 24.73 -3.08 -18.00
C ARG A 999 24.16 -3.54 -19.34
N SER A 1000 25.06 -3.86 -20.27
CA SER A 1000 24.71 -4.26 -21.63
C SER A 1000 25.31 -5.61 -22.04
N PRO A 1001 25.22 -6.66 -21.19
CA PRO A 1001 25.74 -7.98 -21.55
C PRO A 1001 25.03 -8.47 -22.82
N GLY A 1002 25.82 -8.94 -23.80
CA GLY A 1002 25.33 -9.37 -25.11
C GLY A 1002 24.58 -8.32 -25.93
N ARG A 1003 24.60 -7.03 -25.54
CA ARG A 1003 23.94 -5.92 -26.22
C ARG A 1003 24.95 -4.94 -26.79
N TRP A 1004 24.58 -4.30 -27.90
CA TRP A 1004 25.45 -3.33 -28.57
C TRP A 1004 25.56 -2.03 -27.78
N ILE A 1005 26.79 -1.55 -27.61
CA ILE A 1005 27.13 -0.22 -27.10
C ILE A 1005 27.75 0.57 -28.25
N GLU A 1006 27.07 1.62 -28.73
CA GLU A 1006 27.58 2.50 -29.80
C GLU A 1006 27.56 3.96 -29.32
N PRO A 1007 28.69 4.47 -28.82
CA PRO A 1007 28.80 5.88 -28.46
C PRO A 1007 28.68 6.77 -29.69
N SER A 1008 28.08 7.94 -29.53
CA SER A 1008 27.80 8.91 -30.59
C SER A 1008 28.27 10.34 -30.26
N GLY A 1009 28.66 10.59 -29.01
CA GLY A 1009 29.01 11.91 -28.46
C GLY A 1009 30.49 12.29 -28.54
N TYR A 1010 31.18 12.00 -29.64
CA TYR A 1010 32.61 12.30 -29.82
C TYR A 1010 32.89 13.82 -29.95
N PRO A 1011 34.08 14.30 -29.51
CA PRO A 1011 34.44 15.72 -29.51
C PRO A 1011 34.39 16.36 -30.90
N VAL A 1012 34.13 17.66 -30.93
CA VAL A 1012 34.28 18.50 -32.14
C VAL A 1012 35.62 19.23 -32.13
N ASP A 1013 36.11 19.58 -30.94
CA ASP A 1013 37.40 20.26 -30.74
C ASP A 1013 38.57 19.48 -31.34
N ILE A 1014 39.43 20.19 -32.07
CA ILE A 1014 40.56 19.64 -32.81
C ILE A 1014 41.60 19.05 -31.85
N GLY A 1015 41.84 19.71 -30.71
CA GLY A 1015 42.78 19.25 -29.69
C GLY A 1015 42.30 17.96 -29.03
N ALA A 1016 41.03 17.90 -28.63
CA ALA A 1016 40.41 16.72 -28.03
C ALA A 1016 40.37 15.53 -29.01
N LYS A 1017 40.10 15.77 -30.30
CA LYS A 1017 40.20 14.73 -31.35
C LYS A 1017 41.61 14.16 -31.45
N ARG A 1018 42.63 15.01 -31.55
CA ARG A 1018 44.04 14.58 -31.59
C ARG A 1018 44.40 13.71 -30.38
N ARG A 1019 44.12 14.18 -29.15
CA ARG A 1019 44.38 13.43 -27.92
C ARG A 1019 43.61 12.11 -27.87
N ASN A 1020 42.35 12.08 -28.27
CA ASN A 1020 41.58 10.84 -28.35
C ASN A 1020 42.20 9.85 -29.33
N THR A 1021 42.58 10.30 -30.52
CA THR A 1021 43.23 9.45 -31.52
C THR A 1021 44.56 8.92 -30.98
N GLU A 1022 45.37 9.75 -30.30
CA GLU A 1022 46.63 9.36 -29.67
C GLU A 1022 46.48 8.27 -28.59
N ARG A 1023 45.39 8.29 -27.82
CA ARG A 1023 45.11 7.27 -26.79
C ARG A 1023 44.92 5.87 -27.38
N TRP A 1024 44.55 5.74 -28.65
CA TRP A 1024 44.41 4.46 -29.34
C TRP A 1024 45.73 3.89 -29.87
N ARG A 1025 46.84 4.63 -29.82
CA ARG A 1025 48.14 4.23 -30.41
C ARG A 1025 48.54 2.81 -30.05
N ALA A 1026 48.45 2.45 -28.76
CA ALA A 1026 48.85 1.14 -28.26
C ALA A 1026 48.02 -0.02 -28.85
N ILE A 1027 46.77 0.22 -29.25
CA ILE A 1027 45.91 -0.78 -29.89
C ILE A 1027 46.13 -0.78 -31.41
N LEU A 1028 46.28 0.40 -32.01
CA LEU A 1028 46.50 0.54 -33.45
C LEU A 1028 47.80 -0.16 -33.90
N SER A 1029 48.83 -0.12 -33.07
CA SER A 1029 50.12 -0.77 -33.33
C SER A 1029 50.08 -2.31 -33.25
N THR A 1030 49.03 -2.91 -32.68
CA THR A 1030 48.91 -4.37 -32.54
C THR A 1030 48.16 -5.03 -33.69
N PHE A 1031 47.62 -4.26 -34.64
CA PHE A 1031 47.01 -4.83 -35.84
C PHE A 1031 48.08 -5.49 -36.71
N GLN A 1032 47.94 -6.81 -36.89
CA GLN A 1032 48.84 -7.61 -37.71
C GLN A 1032 48.37 -7.68 -39.16
N SER A 1033 49.31 -7.79 -40.10
CA SER A 1033 49.05 -8.17 -41.49
C SER A 1033 49.27 -9.68 -41.62
N PRO A 1034 48.42 -10.46 -42.33
CA PRO A 1034 47.43 -10.05 -43.34
C PRO A 1034 46.00 -9.81 -42.83
N LEU A 1035 45.16 -9.20 -43.67
CA LEU A 1035 43.72 -9.02 -43.44
C LEU A 1035 42.99 -10.35 -43.30
N VAL A 1036 42.03 -10.43 -42.37
CA VAL A 1036 41.19 -11.61 -42.15
C VAL A 1036 39.84 -11.43 -42.86
N PRO A 1037 39.39 -12.40 -43.69
CA PRO A 1037 38.05 -12.37 -44.24
C PRO A 1037 37.01 -12.72 -43.14
N VAL A 1038 35.94 -11.93 -43.06
CA VAL A 1038 34.86 -12.08 -42.09
C VAL A 1038 33.54 -12.29 -42.85
N SER A 1039 32.89 -13.43 -42.62
CA SER A 1039 31.62 -13.78 -43.26
C SER A 1039 30.43 -13.08 -42.61
N VAL A 1040 29.48 -12.66 -43.44
CA VAL A 1040 28.19 -12.06 -43.07
C VAL A 1040 27.11 -13.12 -43.38
N PRO A 1041 26.38 -13.62 -42.36
CA PRO A 1041 25.33 -14.61 -42.58
C PRO A 1041 24.23 -14.11 -43.52
N ALA A 1042 23.65 -15.03 -44.31
CA ALA A 1042 22.45 -14.75 -45.09
C ALA A 1042 21.24 -14.51 -44.17
N ASP A 1043 20.45 -13.48 -44.45
CA ASP A 1043 19.20 -13.18 -43.74
C ASP A 1043 18.06 -13.02 -44.76
N GLY A 1044 17.26 -14.08 -44.96
CA GLY A 1044 15.95 -14.18 -45.63
C GLY A 1044 15.75 -13.60 -47.05
N SER A 1045 16.67 -12.76 -47.51
CA SER A 1045 16.55 -11.84 -48.65
C SER A 1045 17.91 -11.44 -49.25
N ARG A 1046 19.04 -11.84 -48.63
CA ARG A 1046 20.41 -11.50 -49.07
C ARG A 1046 21.31 -12.74 -49.11
N GLN A 1047 22.15 -12.82 -50.14
CA GLN A 1047 23.21 -13.83 -50.26
C GLN A 1047 24.30 -13.63 -49.20
N GLU A 1048 24.98 -14.72 -48.85
CA GLU A 1048 26.15 -14.70 -47.97
C GLU A 1048 27.25 -13.83 -48.60
N THR A 1049 27.79 -12.89 -47.82
CA THR A 1049 28.84 -11.96 -48.28
C THR A 1049 29.97 -11.94 -47.26
N SER A 1050 31.14 -11.42 -47.63
CA SER A 1050 32.26 -11.27 -46.70
C SER A 1050 32.96 -9.92 -46.88
N PHE A 1051 33.62 -9.45 -45.83
CA PHE A 1051 34.48 -8.27 -45.86
C PHE A 1051 35.82 -8.58 -45.19
N SER A 1052 36.87 -7.86 -45.57
CA SER A 1052 38.18 -7.98 -44.92
C SER A 1052 38.25 -7.09 -43.68
N ALA A 1053 38.88 -7.55 -42.61
CA ALA A 1053 39.14 -6.75 -41.41
C ALA A 1053 40.55 -6.99 -40.87
N TYR A 1054 41.14 -5.96 -40.27
CA TYR A 1054 42.26 -6.19 -39.35
C TYR A 1054 41.70 -6.65 -38.02
N THR A 1055 42.37 -7.62 -37.39
CA THR A 1055 41.94 -8.17 -36.11
C THR A 1055 43.09 -8.16 -35.12
N THR A 1056 42.77 -7.99 -33.84
CA THR A 1056 43.72 -8.13 -32.74
C THR A 1056 42.95 -8.46 -31.46
N VAL A 1057 43.63 -9.06 -30.47
CA VAL A 1057 43.04 -9.39 -29.17
C VAL A 1057 43.74 -8.55 -28.10
N ILE A 1058 42.96 -7.83 -27.30
CA ILE A 1058 43.46 -6.93 -26.25
C ILE A 1058 42.85 -7.33 -24.92
N GLY A 1059 43.68 -7.41 -23.87
CA GLY A 1059 43.20 -7.71 -22.51
C GLY A 1059 42.25 -6.64 -22.00
N HIS A 1060 41.26 -7.03 -21.20
CA HIS A 1060 40.19 -6.13 -20.74
C HIS A 1060 40.72 -4.87 -20.02
N THR A 1061 41.68 -5.02 -19.11
CA THR A 1061 42.30 -3.90 -18.38
C THR A 1061 43.00 -2.91 -19.32
N GLN A 1062 43.75 -3.42 -20.31
CA GLN A 1062 44.42 -2.59 -21.30
C GLN A 1062 43.42 -1.81 -22.17
N PHE A 1063 42.29 -2.44 -22.53
CA PHE A 1063 41.24 -1.78 -23.28
C PHE A 1063 40.53 -0.70 -22.45
N LEU A 1064 40.25 -0.96 -21.18
CA LEU A 1064 39.66 0.00 -20.25
C LEU A 1064 40.54 1.23 -20.02
N GLU A 1065 41.87 1.08 -19.99
CA GLU A 1065 42.79 2.21 -19.86
C GLU A 1065 42.63 3.20 -21.03
N VAL A 1066 42.42 2.70 -22.25
CA VAL A 1066 42.14 3.54 -23.42
C VAL A 1066 40.76 4.19 -23.29
N LEU A 1067 39.72 3.40 -23.01
CA LEU A 1067 38.33 3.87 -22.97
C LEU A 1067 38.07 4.91 -21.87
N SER A 1068 38.64 4.72 -20.67
CA SER A 1068 38.58 5.69 -19.56
C SER A 1068 39.35 6.98 -19.85
N ARG A 1069 40.35 6.87 -20.72
CA ARG A 1069 41.12 7.94 -21.36
C ARG A 1069 40.24 8.97 -22.08
N LEU A 1070 39.22 8.51 -22.81
CA LEU A 1070 38.62 9.28 -23.90
C LEU A 1070 37.83 10.52 -23.43
N GLU A 1071 38.03 11.64 -24.14
CA GLU A 1071 37.27 12.87 -24.00
C GLU A 1071 35.99 12.81 -24.82
N TRP A 1072 34.87 13.29 -24.26
CA TRP A 1072 33.55 13.23 -24.89
C TRP A 1072 32.91 14.61 -24.95
N LEU A 1073 32.19 14.88 -26.03
CA LEU A 1073 31.32 16.06 -26.13
C LEU A 1073 30.04 15.88 -25.30
N ALA A 1074 29.55 14.65 -25.23
CA ALA A 1074 28.39 14.25 -24.44
C ALA A 1074 28.75 13.01 -23.62
N PRO A 1075 29.47 13.16 -22.48
CA PRO A 1075 29.98 12.04 -21.69
C PRO A 1075 28.89 11.08 -21.22
N GLY A 1076 27.68 11.57 -20.93
CA GLY A 1076 26.54 10.74 -20.54
C GLY A 1076 26.08 9.71 -21.59
N ASN A 1077 26.58 9.77 -22.83
CA ASN A 1077 26.31 8.76 -23.85
C ASN A 1077 27.14 7.49 -23.69
N PHE A 1078 28.29 7.55 -23.00
CA PHE A 1078 29.18 6.39 -22.82
C PHE A 1078 29.61 6.14 -21.37
N ALA A 1079 29.73 7.18 -20.54
CA ALA A 1079 30.16 7.03 -19.15
C ALA A 1079 29.40 5.94 -18.35
N PRO A 1080 28.06 5.78 -18.50
CA PRO A 1080 27.33 4.73 -17.78
C PRO A 1080 27.66 3.32 -18.27
N HIS A 1081 27.99 3.17 -19.56
CA HIS A 1081 28.45 1.90 -20.12
C HIS A 1081 29.90 1.61 -19.70
N LEU A 1082 30.75 2.63 -19.62
CA LEU A 1082 32.12 2.50 -19.13
C LEU A 1082 32.15 2.05 -17.66
N ALA A 1083 31.26 2.58 -16.81
CA ALA A 1083 31.11 2.15 -15.42
C ALA A 1083 30.82 0.64 -15.31
N TYR A 1084 29.89 0.12 -16.12
CA TYR A 1084 29.63 -1.32 -16.22
C TYR A 1084 30.86 -2.10 -16.67
N LEU A 1085 31.57 -1.63 -17.70
CA LEU A 1085 32.77 -2.31 -18.17
C LEU A 1085 33.85 -2.35 -17.09
N GLN A 1086 33.99 -1.31 -16.27
CA GLN A 1086 34.93 -1.30 -15.14
C GLN A 1086 34.54 -2.29 -14.04
N THR A 1087 33.26 -2.36 -13.67
CA THR A 1087 32.76 -3.26 -12.61
C THR A 1087 32.74 -4.73 -13.03
N ALA A 1088 32.62 -5.03 -14.33
CA ALA A 1088 32.61 -6.39 -14.87
C ALA A 1088 33.87 -7.21 -14.50
N SER A 1089 35.00 -6.54 -14.25
CA SER A 1089 36.24 -7.19 -13.79
C SER A 1089 36.17 -7.72 -12.34
N THR A 1090 35.31 -7.13 -11.50
CA THR A 1090 35.22 -7.39 -10.06
C THR A 1090 34.03 -8.25 -9.62
N THR A 1091 32.94 -8.30 -10.41
CA THR A 1091 31.65 -8.89 -9.97
C THR A 1091 31.36 -10.27 -10.58
N GLY A 1092 32.38 -11.09 -10.87
CA GLY A 1092 32.22 -12.47 -11.39
C GLY A 1092 31.82 -12.60 -12.87
N ALA A 1093 31.19 -11.59 -13.46
CA ALA A 1093 30.92 -11.47 -14.91
C ALA A 1093 32.19 -11.09 -15.70
N SER A 1094 33.29 -11.83 -15.53
CA SER A 1094 34.59 -11.34 -15.99
C SER A 1094 34.69 -11.38 -17.52
N ILE A 1095 34.76 -10.18 -18.10
CA ILE A 1095 35.26 -9.98 -19.46
C ILE A 1095 36.78 -10.12 -19.37
N GLU A 1096 37.37 -11.10 -20.03
CA GLU A 1096 38.82 -11.33 -19.96
C GLU A 1096 39.56 -10.51 -21.02
N ASP A 1097 39.05 -10.51 -22.25
CA ASP A 1097 39.66 -9.84 -23.39
C ASP A 1097 38.62 -9.41 -24.45
N TRP A 1098 39.10 -8.66 -25.44
CA TRP A 1098 38.32 -8.13 -26.54
C TRP A 1098 38.94 -8.49 -27.88
N LEU A 1099 38.15 -9.09 -28.77
CA LEU A 1099 38.47 -9.16 -30.19
C LEU A 1099 38.12 -7.83 -30.86
N ILE A 1100 39.14 -7.09 -31.28
CA ILE A 1100 38.96 -5.83 -32.00
C ILE A 1100 38.98 -6.11 -33.50
N LEU A 1101 37.93 -5.72 -34.21
CA LEU A 1101 37.78 -5.82 -35.65
C LEU A 1101 37.79 -4.41 -36.25
N ALA A 1102 38.68 -4.14 -37.20
CA ALA A 1102 38.69 -2.91 -38.00
C ALA A 1102 38.30 -3.23 -39.45
N PRO A 1103 37.01 -3.11 -39.82
CA PRO A 1103 36.50 -3.48 -41.14
C PRO A 1103 37.13 -2.63 -42.26
N GLN A 1104 37.37 -3.26 -43.42
CA GLN A 1104 37.90 -2.62 -44.61
C GLN A 1104 36.84 -2.53 -45.71
N LEU A 1105 36.77 -1.36 -46.37
CA LEU A 1105 35.91 -1.14 -47.52
C LEU A 1105 36.52 -1.75 -48.78
N ALA A 1106 35.69 -2.31 -49.67
CA ALA A 1106 36.14 -2.77 -50.98
C ALA A 1106 36.38 -1.59 -51.95
N PRO A 1107 37.34 -1.69 -52.89
CA PRO A 1107 37.46 -0.75 -54.00
C PRO A 1107 36.17 -0.73 -54.85
N PRO A 1108 35.77 0.39 -55.48
CA PRO A 1108 36.47 1.67 -55.61
C PRO A 1108 36.18 2.69 -54.48
N GLN A 1109 35.34 2.33 -53.50
CA GLN A 1109 34.91 3.24 -52.43
C GLN A 1109 35.91 3.33 -51.26
N ARG A 1110 36.95 2.49 -51.28
CA ARG A 1110 37.99 2.44 -50.25
C ARG A 1110 38.84 3.71 -50.26
N ARG A 1111 38.58 4.60 -49.30
CA ARG A 1111 39.55 5.58 -48.81
C ARG A 1111 40.29 4.94 -47.65
N ALA A 1112 41.61 4.91 -47.70
CA ALA A 1112 42.42 4.31 -46.65
C ALA A 1112 43.65 5.16 -46.37
N GLY A 1113 44.12 5.14 -45.13
CA GLY A 1113 45.33 5.81 -44.70
C GLY A 1113 45.83 5.25 -43.37
N SER A 1114 47.10 5.49 -43.06
CA SER A 1114 47.69 5.10 -41.78
C SER A 1114 47.35 6.14 -40.71
N VAL A 1115 46.84 5.69 -39.56
CA VAL A 1115 46.56 6.52 -38.38
C VAL A 1115 47.57 6.14 -37.31
N LEU A 1116 48.47 7.05 -36.92
CA LEU A 1116 49.48 6.82 -35.86
C LEU A 1116 50.29 5.52 -36.05
N GLU A 1117 50.88 5.35 -37.24
CA GLU A 1117 51.70 4.18 -37.61
C GLU A 1117 50.93 2.84 -37.69
N SER A 1118 49.60 2.89 -37.73
CA SER A 1118 48.77 1.72 -38.03
C SER A 1118 49.00 1.22 -39.47
N PRO A 1119 48.63 -0.04 -39.77
CA PRO A 1119 48.34 -0.45 -41.14
C PRO A 1119 47.29 0.46 -41.80
N GLU A 1120 47.16 0.40 -43.13
CA GLU A 1120 46.18 1.22 -43.85
C GLU A 1120 44.74 0.86 -43.50
N LEU A 1121 44.11 1.69 -42.68
CA LEU A 1121 42.72 1.51 -42.26
C LEU A 1121 41.78 2.24 -43.19
N SER A 1122 40.64 1.62 -43.49
CA SER A 1122 39.56 2.27 -44.21
C SER A 1122 38.96 3.41 -43.39
N LEU A 1123 38.78 4.57 -44.03
CA LEU A 1123 38.23 5.78 -43.43
C LEU A 1123 36.73 5.87 -43.74
N PHE A 1124 35.92 5.96 -42.68
CA PHE A 1124 34.46 5.96 -42.76
C PHE A 1124 33.90 7.36 -42.65
N VAL A 1125 33.06 7.74 -43.58
CA VAL A 1125 32.52 9.10 -43.63
C VAL A 1125 31.18 9.13 -42.93
N ARG A 1126 31.02 9.99 -41.95
CA ARG A 1126 29.77 10.14 -41.18
C ARG A 1126 29.41 11.60 -41.00
N SER A 1127 28.10 11.86 -40.98
CA SER A 1127 27.56 13.17 -40.61
C SER A 1127 26.91 13.11 -39.24
N ARG A 1128 26.96 14.22 -38.53
CA ARG A 1128 26.18 14.44 -37.30
C ARG A 1128 24.73 14.71 -37.70
N ARG A 1129 23.76 14.08 -37.02
CA ARG A 1129 22.33 14.10 -37.42
C ARG A 1129 21.37 14.61 -36.34
N ARG A 1130 21.76 14.60 -35.07
CA ARG A 1130 20.93 15.05 -33.94
C ARG A 1130 21.70 16.08 -33.13
N GLY A 1131 21.67 17.34 -33.59
CA GLY A 1131 22.52 18.39 -33.04
C GLY A 1131 24.00 17.99 -33.14
N PRO A 1132 24.77 17.99 -32.03
CA PRO A 1132 26.18 17.70 -32.07
C PRO A 1132 26.52 16.19 -32.07
N LEU A 1133 25.55 15.27 -32.20
CA LEU A 1133 25.78 13.82 -32.12
C LEU A 1133 25.83 13.13 -33.49
N PHE A 1134 26.68 12.10 -33.60
CA PHE A 1134 26.69 11.20 -34.76
C PHE A 1134 25.40 10.37 -34.85
N GLY A 1135 25.03 9.98 -36.07
CA GLY A 1135 24.06 8.90 -36.30
C GLY A 1135 24.68 7.52 -36.05
N ALA A 1136 24.09 6.48 -36.65
CA ALA A 1136 24.68 5.14 -36.60
C ALA A 1136 26.08 5.13 -37.24
N ILE A 1137 27.06 4.62 -36.50
CA ILE A 1137 28.47 4.62 -36.92
C ILE A 1137 28.80 3.32 -37.63
N SER A 1138 28.55 2.19 -36.98
CA SER A 1138 28.85 0.87 -37.51
C SER A 1138 27.86 0.41 -38.58
N GLY A 1139 28.38 -0.32 -39.57
CA GLY A 1139 27.58 -0.83 -40.69
C GLY A 1139 26.72 -2.04 -40.28
N PRO A 1140 25.48 -2.18 -40.80
CA PRO A 1140 24.61 -3.32 -40.49
C PRO A 1140 25.25 -4.69 -40.78
N ALA A 1141 25.96 -4.82 -41.90
CA ALA A 1141 26.65 -6.05 -42.28
C ALA A 1141 27.78 -6.41 -41.28
N HIS A 1142 28.55 -5.42 -40.82
CA HIS A 1142 29.61 -5.65 -39.84
C HIS A 1142 29.05 -6.09 -38.48
N ARG A 1143 27.90 -5.53 -38.06
CA ARG A 1143 27.22 -5.97 -36.83
C ARG A 1143 26.69 -7.39 -36.93
N LEU A 1144 26.10 -7.75 -38.07
CA LEU A 1144 25.60 -9.11 -38.31
C LEU A 1144 26.74 -10.13 -38.25
N ALA A 1145 27.85 -9.86 -38.94
CA ALA A 1145 29.04 -10.70 -38.90
C ALA A 1145 29.65 -10.82 -37.49
N ALA A 1146 29.81 -9.71 -36.78
CA ALA A 1146 30.33 -9.72 -35.42
C ALA A 1146 29.41 -10.51 -34.46
N ARG A 1147 28.09 -10.40 -34.61
CA ARG A 1147 27.13 -11.19 -33.82
C ARG A 1147 27.23 -12.68 -34.13
N ALA A 1148 27.46 -13.06 -35.39
CA ALA A 1148 27.70 -14.45 -35.77
C ALA A 1148 29.02 -14.99 -35.21
N LEU A 1149 30.10 -14.21 -35.31
CA LEU A 1149 31.40 -14.53 -34.71
C LEU A 1149 31.30 -14.70 -33.19
N ARG A 1150 30.43 -13.95 -32.51
CA ARG A 1150 30.29 -14.05 -31.05
C ARG A 1150 29.91 -15.46 -30.60
N ALA A 1151 29.13 -16.20 -31.40
CA ALA A 1151 28.70 -17.56 -31.08
C ALA A 1151 29.85 -18.58 -31.11
N SER A 1152 30.96 -18.27 -31.76
CA SER A 1152 32.15 -19.15 -31.85
C SER A 1152 33.33 -18.68 -31.00
N LEU A 1153 33.20 -17.57 -30.25
CA LEU A 1153 34.23 -17.06 -29.35
C LEU A 1153 34.04 -17.58 -27.92
N PRO A 1154 35.11 -17.63 -27.10
CA PRO A 1154 35.02 -17.97 -25.68
C PRO A 1154 33.96 -17.14 -24.94
N ASP A 1155 33.31 -17.73 -23.94
CA ASP A 1155 32.19 -17.10 -23.22
C ASP A 1155 32.54 -15.75 -22.60
N ARG A 1156 33.82 -15.52 -22.26
CA ARG A 1156 34.32 -14.32 -21.57
C ARG A 1156 34.96 -13.28 -22.49
N ARG A 1157 34.96 -13.51 -23.81
CA ARG A 1157 35.52 -12.59 -24.81
C ARG A 1157 34.46 -11.65 -25.38
N GLY A 1158 34.74 -10.34 -25.33
CA GLY A 1158 33.93 -9.31 -26.00
C GLY A 1158 34.37 -9.08 -27.45
N ILE A 1159 33.54 -8.38 -28.24
CA ILE A 1159 33.91 -7.91 -29.59
C ILE A 1159 33.83 -6.38 -29.64
N ALA A 1160 34.84 -5.74 -30.21
CA ALA A 1160 34.84 -4.30 -30.49
C ALA A 1160 35.02 -4.07 -32.00
N LEU A 1161 34.12 -3.30 -32.61
CA LEU A 1161 34.30 -2.81 -33.98
C LEU A 1161 34.91 -1.41 -33.93
N LEU A 1162 36.05 -1.21 -34.59
CA LEU A 1162 36.76 0.08 -34.65
C LEU A 1162 36.59 0.73 -36.03
N TYR A 1163 36.22 2.01 -36.03
CA TYR A 1163 35.93 2.82 -37.22
C TYR A 1163 36.70 4.15 -37.14
N PRO A 1164 37.73 4.35 -37.96
CA PRO A 1164 38.29 5.68 -38.18
C PRO A 1164 37.28 6.53 -38.96
N VAL A 1165 36.66 7.51 -38.29
CA VAL A 1165 35.58 8.33 -38.85
C VAL A 1165 36.09 9.70 -39.29
N LEU A 1166 35.77 10.07 -40.53
CA LEU A 1166 35.87 11.43 -41.06
C LEU A 1166 34.50 12.11 -41.04
N GLU A 1167 34.45 13.35 -40.57
CA GLU A 1167 33.21 14.15 -40.54
C GLU A 1167 32.90 14.78 -41.90
N ALA A 1168 31.66 14.68 -42.35
CA ALA A 1168 31.21 15.30 -43.60
C ALA A 1168 31.05 16.84 -43.44
N GLY A 1169 31.80 17.63 -44.23
CA GLY A 1169 31.78 19.12 -44.28
C GLY A 1169 32.67 19.69 -45.40
N ASP A 1170 32.87 21.01 -45.51
CA ASP A 1170 33.67 21.63 -46.59
C ASP A 1170 35.15 21.16 -46.63
N ALA A 1171 35.73 20.80 -45.48
CA ALA A 1171 37.05 20.18 -45.41
C ALA A 1171 37.09 18.75 -46.03
N TYR A 1172 35.98 18.01 -46.00
CA TYR A 1172 35.89 16.65 -46.55
C TYR A 1172 36.00 16.62 -48.08
N GLN A 1173 35.69 17.73 -48.76
CA GLN A 1173 35.77 17.83 -50.22
C GLN A 1173 37.21 18.04 -50.74
N HIS A 1174 38.15 18.49 -49.89
CA HIS A 1174 39.50 18.89 -50.32
C HIS A 1174 40.63 17.92 -49.91
N THR A 1175 40.39 16.94 -49.03
CA THR A 1175 41.41 15.95 -48.62
C THR A 1175 41.33 14.66 -49.44
N ALA A 1176 42.27 14.49 -50.38
CA ALA A 1176 42.46 13.25 -51.12
C ALA A 1176 43.33 12.26 -50.31
N TYR A 1177 42.72 11.56 -49.34
CA TYR A 1177 43.38 10.43 -48.68
C TYR A 1177 43.41 9.22 -49.63
N LEU A 1178 44.51 9.13 -50.40
CA LEU A 1178 44.85 7.99 -51.22
C LEU A 1178 45.59 6.92 -50.38
N PRO A 1179 45.53 5.64 -50.77
CA PRO A 1179 46.41 4.61 -50.20
C PRO A 1179 47.86 5.10 -50.17
N GLY A 1180 48.55 4.93 -49.05
CA GLY A 1180 49.92 5.37 -48.78
C GLY A 1180 50.04 6.68 -48.00
N THR A 1181 48.93 7.33 -47.64
CA THR A 1181 48.94 8.62 -46.92
C THR A 1181 48.77 8.45 -45.40
N SER A 1182 49.48 9.25 -44.61
CA SER A 1182 49.26 9.37 -43.17
C SER A 1182 48.11 10.34 -42.91
N VAL A 1183 47.16 9.93 -42.06
CA VAL A 1183 46.00 10.74 -41.70
C VAL A 1183 46.35 11.59 -40.48
N ASP A 1184 46.08 12.90 -40.54
CA ASP A 1184 46.26 13.78 -39.38
C ASP A 1184 45.32 13.33 -38.24
N PRO A 1185 45.85 12.99 -37.05
CA PRO A 1185 45.04 12.58 -35.90
C PRO A 1185 43.96 13.59 -35.50
N SER A 1186 44.12 14.86 -35.89
CA SER A 1186 43.17 15.93 -35.61
C SER A 1186 41.91 15.90 -36.50
N GLN A 1187 41.98 15.21 -37.64
CA GLN A 1187 40.90 15.14 -38.63
C GLN A 1187 40.06 13.86 -38.55
N VAL A 1188 40.50 12.88 -37.75
CA VAL A 1188 39.84 11.58 -37.61
C VAL A 1188 39.32 11.40 -36.18
N SER A 1189 38.15 10.80 -36.04
CA SER A 1189 37.63 10.30 -34.77
C SER A 1189 37.62 8.79 -34.78
N LEU A 1190 38.42 8.14 -33.93
CA LEU A 1190 38.38 6.69 -33.76
C LEU A 1190 37.13 6.30 -32.97
N ALA A 1191 36.06 6.04 -33.71
CA ALA A 1191 34.79 5.62 -33.16
C ALA A 1191 34.74 4.10 -33.03
N PHE A 1192 33.99 3.61 -32.04
CA PHE A 1192 33.89 2.17 -31.81
C PHE A 1192 32.45 1.73 -31.51
N THR A 1193 32.23 0.43 -31.60
CA THR A 1193 30.98 -0.23 -31.23
C THR A 1193 31.32 -1.51 -30.49
N LEU A 1194 30.82 -1.69 -29.26
CA LEU A 1194 31.16 -2.82 -28.41
C LEU A 1194 30.00 -3.81 -28.31
N LEU A 1195 30.33 -5.09 -28.26
CA LEU A 1195 29.46 -6.20 -27.90
C LEU A 1195 30.12 -6.96 -26.75
N PRO A 1196 29.77 -6.65 -25.50
CA PRO A 1196 30.20 -7.42 -24.34
C PRO A 1196 29.72 -8.88 -24.43
N PRO A 1197 30.35 -9.83 -23.73
CA PRO A 1197 29.82 -11.18 -23.60
C PRO A 1197 28.40 -11.17 -22.98
N GLY A 1198 27.60 -12.19 -23.29
CA GLY A 1198 26.31 -12.39 -22.62
C GLY A 1198 26.53 -12.88 -21.19
N ASP A 1199 25.54 -12.69 -20.32
CA ASP A 1199 25.53 -13.35 -19.01
C ASP A 1199 25.40 -14.87 -19.21
N SER A 1200 25.98 -15.68 -18.32
CA SER A 1200 25.79 -17.13 -18.35
C SER A 1200 24.30 -17.46 -18.31
N LYS A 1201 23.87 -18.49 -19.04
CA LYS A 1201 22.47 -18.97 -19.08
C LYS A 1201 22.00 -19.63 -17.77
N ASP A 1202 22.56 -19.23 -16.65
CA ASP A 1202 22.15 -19.76 -15.36
C ASP A 1202 20.90 -18.98 -14.92
N GLU A 1203 19.73 -19.46 -15.35
CA GLU A 1203 18.44 -18.84 -15.01
C GLU A 1203 18.18 -18.80 -13.48
N ALA A 1204 18.94 -19.59 -12.71
CA ALA A 1204 18.88 -19.66 -11.26
C ALA A 1204 19.72 -18.60 -10.52
N ALA A 1205 20.66 -17.92 -11.18
CA ALA A 1205 21.48 -16.89 -10.53
C ALA A 1205 20.76 -15.53 -10.49
N PRO A 1206 20.86 -14.75 -9.39
CA PRO A 1206 20.25 -13.42 -9.32
C PRO A 1206 20.80 -12.53 -10.42
N GLN A 1207 19.95 -12.16 -11.38
CA GLN A 1207 20.35 -11.26 -12.46
C GLN A 1207 20.61 -9.87 -11.89
N PRO A 1208 21.78 -9.27 -12.11
CA PRO A 1208 22.06 -7.92 -11.64
C PRO A 1208 21.28 -6.85 -12.42
N PRO A 1209 21.07 -5.65 -11.83
CA PRO A 1209 20.26 -4.59 -12.45
C PRO A 1209 20.80 -4.14 -13.80
N LEU A 1210 19.92 -3.99 -14.80
CA LEU A 1210 20.33 -3.57 -16.14
C LEU A 1210 20.72 -2.09 -16.21
N VAL A 1211 20.07 -1.26 -15.39
CA VAL A 1211 20.32 0.18 -15.34
C VAL A 1211 20.27 0.65 -13.89
N ARG A 1212 21.14 1.60 -13.54
CA ARG A 1212 21.10 2.33 -12.27
C ARG A 1212 21.02 3.83 -12.50
N PHE A 1213 20.14 4.49 -11.76
CA PHE A 1213 19.99 5.95 -11.75
C PHE A 1213 20.44 6.54 -10.41
N ARG A 1214 20.83 7.81 -10.37
CA ARG A 1214 20.99 8.62 -9.16
C ARG A 1214 20.38 10.01 -9.36
N ALA A 1215 20.10 10.75 -8.30
CA ALA A 1215 19.73 12.17 -8.43
C ALA A 1215 20.95 13.04 -8.78
N ARG A 1216 20.76 14.07 -9.61
CA ARG A 1216 21.72 15.11 -9.96
C ARG A 1216 21.63 16.24 -8.94
N ASP A 1217 22.79 16.67 -8.48
CA ASP A 1217 22.95 17.90 -7.72
C ASP A 1217 23.15 19.07 -8.69
N SER A 1218 22.24 20.05 -8.65
CA SER A 1218 22.35 21.24 -9.50
C SER A 1218 23.46 22.22 -9.07
N SER A 1219 23.97 22.10 -7.85
CA SER A 1219 25.06 22.94 -7.32
C SER A 1219 26.47 22.39 -7.63
N LEU A 1220 26.57 21.11 -7.97
CA LEU A 1220 27.82 20.40 -8.25
C LEU A 1220 27.70 19.51 -9.51
N PRO A 1221 27.53 20.11 -10.70
CA PRO A 1221 27.27 19.36 -11.94
C PRO A 1221 28.39 18.39 -12.34
N ASP A 1222 29.62 18.62 -11.85
CA ASP A 1222 30.82 17.88 -12.24
C ASP A 1222 31.45 17.04 -11.09
N ARG A 1223 30.77 16.87 -9.95
CA ARG A 1223 31.29 16.07 -8.83
C ARG A 1223 30.29 14.98 -8.37
N PRO A 1224 30.72 13.71 -8.20
CA PRO A 1224 29.89 12.73 -7.54
C PRO A 1224 29.72 13.08 -6.05
N ILE A 1225 28.50 12.88 -5.53
CA ILE A 1225 28.11 13.14 -4.13
C ILE A 1225 28.83 12.21 -3.13
N ILE A 1226 29.32 11.06 -3.61
CA ILE A 1226 30.13 10.10 -2.85
C ILE A 1226 31.43 9.86 -3.62
N ASP A 1227 32.56 10.30 -3.05
CA ASP A 1227 33.85 9.68 -3.34
C ASP A 1227 33.86 8.33 -2.63
N ARG A 1228 34.06 7.24 -3.38
CA ARG A 1228 34.22 5.91 -2.81
C ARG A 1228 35.52 5.80 -2.03
#